data_AF-A0A351L0G9-F1
#
_entry.id   AF-A0A351L0G9-F1
#
_cell.length_a   1.000
_cell.length_b   1.000
_cell.length_c   1.000
_cell.angle_alpha   90.00
_cell.angle_beta   90.00
_cell.angle_gamma   90.00
#
_symmetry.space_group_name_H-M   'P 1'
#
loop_
_entity.id
_entity.type
_entity.pdbx_description
1 polymer ?
#
loop_
_entity_poly.entity_id
_entity_poly.type
_entity_poly.pdbx_seq_one_letter_code
_entity_poly.pdbx_strand_id
1 'polypeptide(L)'
;MSNYPDFSDRGYQVKRELGQNRACGRVTYLATNKKTKSPVVIKQFQFAQTGASWSEYDAYEKEVQLLQRLDHPSIPRYLDSFETTSGFCLVQEYKYAPSLAQPHLLTLTEIKQIAVAVLEVLVYLQRQQPVVIHRDIKPENILVDWQEPIKIYLVDFGFARIGGGDVAVSSAIKGTLGFMPPEQLFHRQLTEASDLYSLGVMLICLLTNTKSTEIGKLIDDAYQINFKLLVPKVNPLFLEWLETMVTPNLKNRFPNAAAALEALQPIDVVGKFKTPEISAHAIKRKQRVRIAGLIGFGIVALGIATLNYKMSHQASVRHLLETNKCPKCDLRGADLKQTNLKNANLWGAKLEGANLEGADLTGAKLGYANLANANLANAKLGNGDLRGAIIANAELGNADLEGAKLGYANLGRANLKGTNLTSANLWNANLGDANLQSAKLGYADLRYANLKDANLENTNLRRANLGAAELQYANLGNANLSDAILWDTNLGSANLGSANLGNADLRSAILRDANLTNANLSSVNLERAYLGEAKLIKANLTAGNLSEANLTEANLTSAILTRANLAGADLERAKLEAAILLGANLSNADLKAANLKSVNLSNVNLQGAYLKSANLTNANLTNANLQSANLTDTNLTNAKITPLAAKK
;
A
#
# COMPACT_ATOMS: atom_id res chain seq x y z
N MET A 1 -22.95 30.95 20.97
CA MET A 1 -23.60 29.63 20.80
C MET A 1 -22.50 28.62 20.53
N SER A 2 -22.47 27.49 21.24
CA SER A 2 -21.42 26.48 21.03
C SER A 2 -21.61 25.79 19.68
N ASN A 3 -20.54 25.65 18.88
CA ASN A 3 -20.54 24.96 17.58
C ASN A 3 -20.67 23.42 17.69
N TYR A 4 -21.26 22.90 18.77
CA TYR A 4 -21.34 21.46 19.07
C TYR A 4 -22.79 21.00 19.08
N PRO A 5 -23.06 19.70 18.79
CA PRO A 5 -24.41 19.17 18.85
C PRO A 5 -24.99 19.30 20.27
N ASP A 6 -26.26 19.66 20.35
CA ASP A 6 -26.97 19.77 21.62
C ASP A 6 -27.53 18.41 22.04
N PHE A 7 -26.91 17.81 23.06
CA PHE A 7 -27.35 16.57 23.69
C PHE A 7 -27.99 16.82 25.07
N SER A 8 -28.39 18.06 25.37
CA SER A 8 -28.92 18.46 26.67
C SER A 8 -30.17 17.68 27.08
N ASP A 9 -31.04 17.37 26.12
CA ASP A 9 -32.28 16.60 26.29
C ASP A 9 -32.02 15.12 26.56
N ARG A 10 -30.85 14.63 26.17
CA ARG A 10 -30.35 13.29 26.50
C ARG A 10 -29.53 13.27 27.78
N GLY A 11 -29.44 14.40 28.49
CA GLY A 11 -28.73 14.49 29.76
C GLY A 11 -27.21 14.69 29.62
N TYR A 12 -26.70 15.09 28.46
CA TYR A 12 -25.27 15.30 28.23
C TYR A 12 -24.95 16.72 27.77
N GLN A 13 -23.82 17.27 28.21
CA GLN A 13 -23.30 18.55 27.73
C GLN A 13 -21.96 18.34 27.04
N VAL A 14 -21.90 18.56 25.72
CA VAL A 14 -20.65 18.47 24.95
C VAL A 14 -19.70 19.60 25.38
N LYS A 15 -18.44 19.25 25.65
CA LYS A 15 -17.39 20.20 26.03
C LYS A 15 -16.45 20.52 24.87
N ARG A 16 -15.99 19.48 24.17
CA ARG A 16 -15.11 19.59 23.00
C ARG A 16 -15.14 18.32 22.16
N GLU A 17 -14.68 18.43 20.93
CA GLU A 17 -14.38 17.30 20.07
C GLU A 17 -13.04 16.65 20.49
N LEU A 18 -12.99 15.31 20.46
CA LEU A 18 -11.78 14.51 20.68
C LEU A 18 -11.20 13.98 19.37
N GLY A 19 -12.01 13.84 18.31
CA GLY A 19 -11.54 13.48 16.97
C GLY A 19 -12.68 13.31 15.96
N GLN A 20 -12.34 13.41 14.67
CA GLN A 20 -13.26 13.31 13.54
C GLN A 20 -12.71 12.35 12.48
N ASN A 21 -13.51 11.36 12.07
CA ASN A 21 -13.23 10.51 10.92
C ASN A 21 -14.27 10.77 9.83
N ARG A 22 -13.97 11.76 8.96
CA ARG A 22 -14.88 12.25 7.92
C ARG A 22 -15.23 11.21 6.87
N ALA A 23 -14.32 10.27 6.59
CA ALA A 23 -14.51 9.21 5.60
C ALA A 23 -15.58 8.17 6.01
N CYS A 24 -15.88 8.06 7.32
CA CYS A 24 -16.86 7.10 7.85
C CYS A 24 -18.01 7.77 8.63
N GLY A 25 -18.18 9.10 8.51
CA GLY A 25 -19.26 9.82 9.20
C GLY A 25 -19.22 9.76 10.74
N ARG A 26 -18.04 9.58 11.36
CA ARG A 26 -17.91 9.40 12.82
C ARG A 26 -17.23 10.60 13.50
N VAL A 27 -17.82 11.10 14.58
CA VAL A 27 -17.25 12.17 15.40
C VAL A 27 -17.26 11.78 16.87
N THR A 28 -16.16 11.98 17.59
CA THR A 28 -16.03 11.63 19.00
C THR A 28 -15.94 12.89 19.84
N TYR A 29 -16.76 13.00 20.87
CA TYR A 29 -16.87 14.15 21.76
C TYR A 29 -16.51 13.79 23.20
N LEU A 30 -15.89 14.73 23.91
CA LEU A 30 -15.88 14.77 25.36
C LEU A 30 -17.12 15.51 25.83
N ALA A 31 -17.93 14.87 26.67
CA ALA A 31 -19.11 15.47 27.25
C ALA A 31 -19.14 15.28 28.78
N THR A 32 -20.03 15.99 29.45
CA THR A 32 -20.34 15.82 30.87
C THR A 32 -21.74 15.26 31.02
N ASN A 33 -21.92 14.19 31.77
CA ASN A 33 -23.24 13.72 32.16
C ASN A 33 -23.85 14.72 33.16
N LYS A 34 -25.00 15.29 32.83
CA LYS A 34 -25.64 16.37 33.61
C LYS A 34 -26.11 15.92 34.98
N LYS A 35 -26.43 14.62 35.15
CA LYS A 35 -26.90 14.02 36.41
C LYS A 35 -25.74 13.70 37.33
N THR A 36 -24.74 12.95 36.86
CA THR A 36 -23.60 12.48 37.68
C THR A 36 -22.46 13.49 37.75
N LYS A 37 -22.45 14.50 36.88
CA LYS A 37 -21.34 15.46 36.67
C LYS A 37 -20.02 14.81 36.23
N SER A 38 -20.02 13.52 35.89
CA SER A 38 -18.83 12.81 35.42
C SER A 38 -18.57 13.07 33.93
N PRO A 39 -17.31 13.07 33.48
CA PRO A 39 -17.01 13.11 32.06
C PRO A 39 -17.37 11.79 31.38
N VAL A 40 -17.71 11.86 30.11
CA VAL A 40 -18.01 10.72 29.24
C VAL A 40 -17.48 10.96 27.83
N VAL A 41 -17.24 9.89 27.09
CA VAL A 41 -17.00 9.92 25.65
C VAL A 41 -18.31 9.66 24.94
N ILE A 42 -18.67 10.51 23.97
CA ILE A 42 -19.80 10.28 23.07
C ILE A 42 -19.26 10.08 21.66
N LYS A 43 -19.39 8.87 21.11
CA LYS A 43 -19.13 8.61 19.70
C LYS A 43 -20.43 8.78 18.92
N GLN A 44 -20.52 9.81 18.10
CA GLN A 44 -21.61 10.05 17.18
C GLN A 44 -21.30 9.46 15.80
N PHE A 45 -22.24 8.69 15.26
CA PHE A 45 -22.23 8.15 13.92
C PHE A 45 -23.32 8.87 13.11
N GLN A 46 -22.95 9.51 12.01
CA GLN A 46 -23.81 10.37 11.21
C GLN A 46 -24.12 9.67 9.87
N PHE A 47 -25.39 9.31 9.62
CA PHE A 47 -25.82 8.50 8.48
C PHE A 47 -26.68 9.26 7.46
N ALA A 48 -26.94 10.56 7.68
CA ALA A 48 -27.79 11.37 6.82
C ALA A 48 -27.01 11.99 5.63
N GLN A 49 -26.53 11.17 4.70
CA GLN A 49 -26.22 11.57 3.32
C GLN A 49 -26.68 10.47 2.35
N THR A 50 -27.25 10.85 1.22
CA THR A 50 -27.78 9.92 0.19
C THR A 50 -26.70 8.92 -0.25
N GLY A 51 -26.89 7.63 0.06
CA GLY A 51 -25.98 6.54 -0.34
C GLY A 51 -25.45 5.64 0.78
N ALA A 52 -25.81 5.86 2.05
CA ALA A 52 -25.34 5.02 3.17
C ALA A 52 -25.75 3.55 3.01
N SER A 53 -24.79 2.62 3.15
CA SER A 53 -25.03 1.18 2.97
C SER A 53 -25.55 0.54 4.27
N TRP A 54 -26.46 -0.42 4.16
CA TRP A 54 -26.96 -1.24 5.28
C TRP A 54 -25.84 -1.91 6.11
N SER A 55 -24.65 -2.13 5.53
CA SER A 55 -23.52 -2.77 6.19
C SER A 55 -22.82 -1.92 7.26
N GLU A 56 -23.02 -0.60 7.24
CA GLU A 56 -22.53 0.35 8.26
C GLU A 56 -23.41 0.33 9.51
N TYR A 57 -24.71 0.04 9.33
CA TYR A 57 -25.67 -0.11 10.41
C TYR A 57 -25.38 -1.35 11.25
N ASP A 58 -25.18 -2.49 10.58
CA ASP A 58 -24.86 -3.77 11.24
C ASP A 58 -23.53 -3.77 12.01
N ALA A 59 -22.60 -2.88 11.69
CA ALA A 59 -21.29 -2.81 12.35
C ALA A 59 -21.39 -2.14 13.72
N TYR A 60 -22.24 -1.13 13.89
CA TYR A 60 -22.33 -0.39 15.15
C TYR A 60 -23.15 -1.15 16.21
N GLU A 61 -24.24 -1.84 15.83
CA GLU A 61 -25.02 -2.63 16.78
C GLU A 61 -24.16 -3.71 17.43
N LYS A 62 -23.22 -4.26 16.65
CA LYS A 62 -22.23 -5.23 17.12
C LYS A 62 -21.25 -4.61 18.11
N GLU A 63 -20.79 -3.36 17.90
CA GLU A 63 -19.91 -2.67 18.86
C GLU A 63 -20.64 -2.42 20.19
N VAL A 64 -21.90 -1.98 20.16
CA VAL A 64 -22.73 -1.77 21.37
C VAL A 64 -22.94 -3.09 22.11
N GLN A 65 -23.42 -4.13 21.41
CA GLN A 65 -23.68 -5.44 22.00
C GLN A 65 -22.41 -6.08 22.58
N LEU A 66 -21.26 -5.87 21.92
CA LEU A 66 -19.98 -6.34 22.42
C LEU A 66 -19.61 -5.59 23.72
N LEU A 67 -19.57 -4.26 23.69
CA LEU A 67 -19.15 -3.44 24.83
C LEU A 67 -20.07 -3.60 26.05
N GLN A 68 -21.36 -3.87 25.86
CA GLN A 68 -22.29 -4.19 26.95
C GLN A 68 -21.92 -5.47 27.71
N ARG A 69 -21.18 -6.39 27.06
CA ARG A 69 -20.77 -7.68 27.62
C ARG A 69 -19.33 -7.68 28.13
N LEU A 70 -18.54 -6.68 27.77
CA LEU A 70 -17.16 -6.55 28.25
C LEU A 70 -17.13 -5.83 29.60
N ASP A 71 -16.39 -6.40 30.53
CA ASP A 71 -16.11 -5.88 31.85
C ASP A 71 -14.63 -6.10 32.16
N HIS A 72 -13.82 -5.08 31.87
CA HIS A 72 -12.38 -5.09 32.11
C HIS A 72 -11.91 -3.67 32.44
N PRO A 73 -11.06 -3.46 33.47
CA PRO A 73 -10.65 -2.12 33.89
C PRO A 73 -9.92 -1.31 32.80
N SER A 74 -9.22 -2.00 31.90
CA SER A 74 -8.53 -1.44 30.74
C SER A 74 -9.39 -1.29 29.48
N ILE A 75 -10.71 -1.45 29.57
CA ILE A 75 -11.64 -1.19 28.47
C ILE A 75 -12.66 -0.16 28.97
N PRO A 76 -12.87 0.98 28.29
CA PRO A 76 -13.88 1.94 28.71
C PRO A 76 -15.28 1.33 28.76
N ARG A 77 -15.91 1.41 29.93
CA ARG A 77 -17.23 0.80 30.16
C ARG A 77 -18.29 1.44 29.25
N TYR A 78 -19.19 0.60 28.71
CA TYR A 78 -20.44 1.09 28.14
C TYR A 78 -21.28 1.77 29.23
N LEU A 79 -21.83 2.95 28.93
CA LEU A 79 -22.68 3.71 29.86
C LEU A 79 -24.11 3.85 29.35
N ASP A 80 -24.26 4.23 28.08
CA ASP A 80 -25.56 4.52 27.48
C ASP A 80 -25.44 4.53 25.94
N SER A 81 -26.57 4.56 25.24
CA SER A 81 -26.62 4.86 23.82
C SER A 81 -27.98 5.41 23.41
N PHE A 82 -28.00 6.35 22.46
CA PHE A 82 -29.23 7.01 22.04
C PHE A 82 -29.21 7.43 20.57
N GLU A 83 -30.39 7.54 19.97
CA GLU A 83 -30.57 8.01 18.60
C GLU A 83 -30.69 9.54 18.51
N THR A 84 -30.24 10.06 17.37
CA THR A 84 -30.29 11.47 16.96
C THR A 84 -30.92 11.58 15.57
N THR A 85 -31.35 12.78 15.18
CA THR A 85 -31.95 13.01 13.85
C THR A 85 -31.01 12.70 12.68
N SER A 86 -29.70 12.74 12.91
CA SER A 86 -28.67 12.50 11.89
C SER A 86 -27.96 11.16 12.03
N GLY A 87 -28.33 10.31 13.01
CA GLY A 87 -27.72 9.00 13.25
C GLY A 87 -27.71 8.58 14.73
N PHE A 88 -26.66 7.93 15.21
CA PHE A 88 -26.63 7.26 16.52
C PHE A 88 -25.47 7.71 17.41
N CYS A 89 -25.64 7.65 18.73
CA CYS A 89 -24.60 7.97 19.72
C CYS A 89 -24.36 6.80 20.68
N LEU A 90 -23.10 6.40 20.82
CA LEU A 90 -22.60 5.50 21.85
C LEU A 90 -21.91 6.30 22.96
N VAL A 91 -22.27 6.07 24.23
CA VAL A 91 -21.70 6.74 25.39
C VAL A 91 -20.85 5.75 26.20
N GLN A 92 -19.60 6.13 26.45
CA GLN A 92 -18.62 5.35 27.20
C GLN A 92 -18.01 6.15 28.35
N GLU A 93 -17.44 5.42 29.31
CA GLU A 93 -16.57 6.00 30.33
C GLU A 93 -15.43 6.81 29.69
N TYR A 94 -15.17 8.01 30.21
CA TYR A 94 -13.98 8.77 29.83
C TYR A 94 -12.78 8.33 30.66
N LYS A 95 -11.70 7.92 30.00
CA LYS A 95 -10.41 7.63 30.64
C LYS A 95 -9.51 8.86 30.55
N TYR A 96 -8.96 9.27 31.69
CA TYR A 96 -8.05 10.42 31.80
C TYR A 96 -6.63 10.03 31.39
N ALA A 97 -6.45 9.68 30.12
CA ALA A 97 -5.18 9.22 29.58
C ALA A 97 -5.00 9.71 28.13
N PRO A 98 -3.83 10.27 27.76
CA PRO A 98 -3.51 10.57 26.37
C PRO A 98 -3.37 9.31 25.52
N SER A 99 -3.50 9.47 24.20
CA SER A 99 -3.21 8.39 23.24
C SER A 99 -1.70 8.10 23.18
N LEU A 100 -1.35 6.82 23.04
CA LEU A 100 0.01 6.34 22.83
C LEU A 100 0.62 6.83 21.50
N ALA A 101 -0.20 7.31 20.55
CA ALA A 101 0.29 7.95 19.33
C ALA A 101 0.88 9.36 19.56
N GLN A 102 0.67 9.96 20.74
CA GLN A 102 1.29 11.25 21.06
C GLN A 102 2.80 11.06 21.24
N PRO A 103 3.64 12.00 20.75
CA PRO A 103 5.08 11.89 20.88
C PRO A 103 5.51 11.76 22.35
N HIS A 104 6.09 10.62 22.68
CA HIS A 104 6.64 10.32 24.00
C HIS A 104 7.91 9.49 23.83
N LEU A 105 9.00 9.86 24.53
CA LEU A 105 10.24 9.09 24.49
C LEU A 105 10.13 7.95 25.50
N LEU A 106 9.81 6.75 25.03
CA LEU A 106 9.64 5.57 25.90
C LEU A 106 10.96 4.87 26.17
N THR A 107 11.15 4.45 27.40
CA THR A 107 12.17 3.49 27.80
C THR A 107 11.77 2.08 27.38
N LEU A 108 12.76 1.20 27.24
CA LEU A 108 12.51 -0.21 26.89
C LEU A 108 11.66 -0.93 27.95
N THR A 109 11.80 -0.54 29.22
CA THR A 109 10.98 -1.07 30.33
C THR A 109 9.53 -0.69 30.19
N GLU A 110 9.24 0.59 29.87
CA GLU A 110 7.87 1.06 29.63
C GLU A 110 7.24 0.36 28.43
N ILE A 111 7.99 0.14 27.34
CA ILE A 111 7.52 -0.64 26.18
C ILE A 111 7.17 -2.08 26.58
N LYS A 112 7.96 -2.72 27.45
CA LYS A 112 7.63 -4.05 27.99
C LYS A 112 6.35 -4.01 28.84
N GLN A 113 6.20 -3.02 29.71
CA GLN A 113 5.02 -2.87 30.56
C GLN A 113 3.76 -2.66 29.71
N ILE A 114 3.84 -1.85 28.65
CA ILE A 114 2.75 -1.68 27.67
C ILE A 114 2.45 -3.00 26.97
N ALA A 115 3.46 -3.74 26.49
CA ALA A 115 3.28 -5.04 25.84
C ALA A 115 2.54 -6.04 26.74
N VAL A 116 2.96 -6.14 28.00
CA VAL A 116 2.32 -7.00 29.01
C VAL A 116 0.87 -6.58 29.23
N ALA A 117 0.62 -5.30 29.48
CA ALA A 117 -0.73 -4.80 29.78
C ALA A 117 -1.69 -4.99 28.59
N VAL A 118 -1.24 -4.81 27.34
CA VAL A 118 -2.07 -5.07 26.15
C VAL A 118 -2.32 -6.57 25.97
N LEU A 119 -1.32 -7.43 26.19
CA LEU A 119 -1.50 -8.88 26.13
C LEU A 119 -2.51 -9.38 27.18
N GLU A 120 -2.51 -8.83 28.39
CA GLU A 120 -3.51 -9.16 29.42
C GLU A 120 -4.94 -8.83 28.97
N VAL A 121 -5.14 -7.67 28.34
CA VAL A 121 -6.43 -7.33 27.72
C VAL A 121 -6.80 -8.31 26.62
N LEU A 122 -5.85 -8.70 25.76
CA LEU A 122 -6.12 -9.66 24.69
C LEU A 122 -6.44 -11.06 25.23
N VAL A 123 -5.78 -11.49 26.30
CA VAL A 123 -6.14 -12.73 27.01
C VAL A 123 -7.59 -12.67 27.50
N TYR A 124 -8.01 -11.53 28.07
CA TYR A 124 -9.39 -11.33 28.48
C TYR A 124 -10.38 -11.41 27.31
N LEU A 125 -10.08 -10.77 26.17
CA LEU A 125 -10.92 -10.81 24.97
C LEU A 125 -11.01 -12.21 24.35
N GLN A 126 -9.90 -12.95 24.35
CA GLN A 126 -9.82 -14.32 23.82
C GLN A 126 -10.51 -15.35 24.71
N ARG A 127 -10.78 -15.02 25.98
CA ARG A 127 -11.56 -15.86 26.90
C ARG A 127 -13.07 -15.65 26.80
N GLN A 128 -13.53 -14.65 26.05
CA GLN A 128 -14.95 -14.44 25.83
C GLN A 128 -15.54 -15.59 25.01
N GLN A 129 -16.82 -15.89 25.24
CA GLN A 129 -17.55 -16.90 24.46
C GLN A 129 -18.72 -16.23 23.74
N PRO A 130 -18.66 -16.06 22.40
CA PRO A 130 -17.57 -16.43 21.48
C PRO A 130 -16.33 -15.52 21.59
N VAL A 131 -15.17 -16.03 21.15
CA VAL A 131 -13.88 -15.31 21.12
C VAL A 131 -14.03 -13.94 20.47
N VAL A 132 -13.41 -12.92 21.07
CA VAL A 132 -13.39 -11.56 20.54
C VAL A 132 -12.03 -11.26 19.92
N ILE A 133 -12.02 -10.87 18.64
CA ILE A 133 -10.82 -10.40 17.92
C ILE A 133 -11.01 -8.90 17.63
N HIS A 134 -10.07 -8.06 18.05
CA HIS A 134 -10.17 -6.60 18.01
C HIS A 134 -10.01 -6.01 16.60
N ARG A 135 -9.01 -6.48 15.84
CA ARG A 135 -8.74 -6.18 14.42
C ARG A 135 -8.18 -4.79 14.06
N ASP A 136 -8.09 -3.86 15.01
CA ASP A 136 -7.50 -2.53 14.80
C ASP A 136 -6.60 -2.10 15.99
N ILE A 137 -5.66 -2.96 16.41
CA ILE A 137 -4.67 -2.60 17.44
C ILE A 137 -3.58 -1.72 16.81
N LYS A 138 -3.39 -0.52 17.37
CA LYS A 138 -2.43 0.50 16.91
C LYS A 138 -2.25 1.59 18.00
N PRO A 139 -1.20 2.43 17.94
CA PRO A 139 -0.95 3.46 18.94
C PRO A 139 -2.14 4.40 19.21
N GLU A 140 -2.91 4.73 18.18
CA GLU A 140 -4.05 5.65 18.29
C GLU A 140 -5.19 5.08 19.16
N ASN A 141 -5.30 3.75 19.23
CA ASN A 141 -6.36 3.03 19.94
C ASN A 141 -5.92 2.56 21.34
N ILE A 142 -4.74 2.96 21.82
CA ILE A 142 -4.28 2.72 23.18
C ILE A 142 -4.14 4.06 23.90
N LEU A 143 -4.83 4.23 25.03
CA LEU A 143 -4.61 5.34 25.95
C LEU A 143 -3.70 4.87 27.09
N VAL A 144 -2.78 5.72 27.54
CA VAL A 144 -1.81 5.36 28.59
C VAL A 144 -1.84 6.37 29.73
N ASP A 145 -2.09 5.87 30.94
CA ASP A 145 -1.86 6.58 32.18
C ASP A 145 -0.47 6.19 32.71
N TRP A 146 0.42 7.17 32.71
CA TRP A 146 1.84 7.02 33.04
C TRP A 146 2.12 7.00 34.55
N GLN A 147 1.07 7.02 35.39
CA GLN A 147 1.23 6.76 36.82
C GLN A 147 1.69 5.32 37.04
N GLU A 148 2.62 5.10 37.98
CA GLU A 148 3.08 3.76 38.32
C GLU A 148 2.09 3.04 39.26
N PRO A 149 1.68 1.79 38.96
CA PRO A 149 2.02 1.02 37.77
C PRO A 149 1.30 1.54 36.52
N ILE A 150 2.01 1.60 35.37
CA ILE A 150 1.46 2.06 34.09
C ILE A 150 0.15 1.34 33.78
N LYS A 151 -0.90 2.11 33.46
CA LYS A 151 -2.20 1.57 33.06
C LYS A 151 -2.47 1.92 31.61
N ILE A 152 -2.93 0.92 30.85
CA ILE A 152 -3.40 1.12 29.47
C ILE A 152 -4.91 0.98 29.40
N TYR A 153 -5.50 1.66 28.43
CA TYR A 153 -6.90 1.50 28.06
C TYR A 153 -7.01 1.24 26.55
N LEU A 154 -7.49 0.07 26.16
CA LEU A 154 -7.79 -0.29 24.78
C LEU A 154 -9.14 0.32 24.39
N VAL A 155 -9.15 1.12 23.34
CA VAL A 155 -10.33 1.82 22.85
C VAL A 155 -10.63 1.45 21.39
N ASP A 156 -11.86 1.76 20.96
CA ASP A 156 -12.34 1.60 19.58
C ASP A 156 -12.57 0.17 19.06
N PHE A 157 -13.72 -0.41 19.43
CA PHE A 157 -14.12 -1.78 19.08
C PHE A 157 -14.96 -1.87 17.80
N GLY A 158 -15.05 -0.79 17.01
CA GLY A 158 -15.91 -0.73 15.81
C GLY A 158 -15.58 -1.73 14.69
N PHE A 159 -14.41 -2.36 14.75
CA PHE A 159 -13.99 -3.42 13.83
C PHE A 159 -13.98 -4.83 14.44
N ALA A 160 -14.26 -4.96 15.73
CA ALA A 160 -14.14 -6.21 16.47
C ALA A 160 -15.14 -7.27 15.96
N ARG A 161 -14.74 -8.54 16.04
CA ARG A 161 -15.55 -9.69 15.61
C ARG A 161 -15.77 -10.67 16.76
N ILE A 162 -16.99 -11.20 16.83
CA ILE A 162 -17.40 -12.27 17.75
C ILE A 162 -17.38 -13.61 16.98
N GLY A 163 -16.52 -14.54 17.38
CA GLY A 163 -16.39 -15.90 16.82
C GLY A 163 -15.45 -16.03 15.61
N GLY A 164 -15.00 -17.27 15.34
CA GLY A 164 -13.97 -17.60 14.32
C GLY A 164 -14.47 -18.23 13.01
N GLY A 165 -15.77 -18.24 12.71
CA GLY A 165 -16.35 -18.96 11.55
C GLY A 165 -16.28 -18.25 10.19
N ASP A 166 -16.74 -18.95 9.13
CA ASP A 166 -16.69 -18.56 7.71
C ASP A 166 -17.14 -17.12 7.41
N VAL A 167 -16.50 -16.55 6.38
CA VAL A 167 -16.66 -15.15 5.96
C VAL A 167 -17.90 -15.03 5.09
N ALA A 168 -18.96 -14.41 5.61
CA ALA A 168 -19.95 -13.77 4.74
C ALA A 168 -19.24 -12.63 3.99
N VAL A 169 -19.36 -12.66 2.66
CA VAL A 169 -18.72 -11.75 1.70
C VAL A 169 -19.21 -10.32 1.92
N SER A 170 -18.58 -9.60 2.86
CA SER A 170 -18.69 -8.15 3.00
C SER A 170 -17.43 -7.53 2.41
N SER A 171 -17.57 -6.85 1.28
CA SER A 171 -16.56 -6.31 0.37
C SER A 171 -15.71 -5.14 0.91
N ALA A 172 -15.54 -5.01 2.23
CA ALA A 172 -14.79 -3.91 2.84
C ALA A 172 -13.63 -4.42 3.70
N ILE A 173 -12.40 -4.08 3.31
CA ILE A 173 -11.20 -4.24 4.15
C ILE A 173 -11.36 -3.30 5.36
N LYS A 174 -11.31 -3.84 6.58
CA LYS A 174 -11.53 -3.13 7.84
C LYS A 174 -10.24 -3.15 8.67
N GLY A 175 -9.78 -2.00 9.17
CA GLY A 175 -8.54 -1.83 9.95
C GLY A 175 -7.56 -0.81 9.33
N THR A 176 -6.48 -0.50 10.04
CA THR A 176 -5.48 0.51 9.61
C THR A 176 -4.35 -0.11 8.81
N LEU A 177 -4.12 0.40 7.59
CA LEU A 177 -3.08 -0.10 6.68
C LEU A 177 -1.70 -0.05 7.36
N GLY A 178 -0.96 -1.16 7.29
CA GLY A 178 0.33 -1.35 7.97
C GLY A 178 0.26 -2.09 9.31
N PHE A 179 -0.86 -2.02 10.04
CA PHE A 179 -1.07 -2.77 11.29
C PHE A 179 -1.92 -4.02 11.10
N MET A 180 -2.63 -4.12 9.97
CA MET A 180 -3.45 -5.27 9.65
C MET A 180 -2.59 -6.53 9.46
N PRO A 181 -2.93 -7.66 10.13
CA PRO A 181 -2.26 -8.91 9.86
C PRO A 181 -2.48 -9.35 8.41
N PRO A 182 -1.52 -10.09 7.80
CA PRO A 182 -1.66 -10.60 6.45
C PRO A 182 -3.00 -11.32 6.23
N GLU A 183 -3.38 -12.25 7.11
CA GLU A 183 -4.65 -12.97 6.98
C GLU A 183 -5.89 -12.05 6.91
N GLN A 184 -5.86 -10.88 7.55
CA GLN A 184 -6.92 -9.86 7.46
C GLN A 184 -6.92 -9.15 6.11
N LEU A 185 -5.73 -8.78 5.60
CA LEU A 185 -5.56 -8.14 4.28
C LEU A 185 -5.99 -9.07 3.15
N PHE A 186 -5.76 -10.37 3.31
CA PHE A 186 -6.04 -11.40 2.31
C PHE A 186 -7.44 -12.03 2.42
N HIS A 187 -8.32 -11.50 3.28
CA HIS A 187 -9.65 -12.06 3.56
C HIS A 187 -9.62 -13.54 3.96
N ARG A 188 -8.55 -13.99 4.63
CA ARG A 188 -8.43 -15.34 5.22
C ARG A 188 -9.08 -15.36 6.60
N GLN A 189 -9.28 -16.56 7.14
CA GLN A 189 -9.86 -16.75 8.47
C GLN A 189 -8.97 -16.11 9.54
N LEU A 190 -9.56 -15.22 10.35
CA LEU A 190 -8.89 -14.60 11.49
C LEU A 190 -8.82 -15.58 12.66
N THR A 191 -7.78 -15.43 13.46
CA THR A 191 -7.55 -16.22 14.68
C THR A 191 -7.14 -15.30 15.82
N GLU A 192 -7.05 -15.82 17.03
CA GLU A 192 -6.50 -15.13 18.20
C GLU A 192 -5.10 -14.56 17.93
N ALA A 193 -4.31 -15.24 17.08
CA ALA A 193 -2.99 -14.81 16.67
C ALA A 193 -3.02 -13.54 15.78
N SER A 194 -4.16 -13.18 15.19
CA SER A 194 -4.27 -12.01 14.30
C SER A 194 -4.01 -10.69 15.04
N ASP A 195 -4.55 -10.51 16.24
CA ASP A 195 -4.29 -9.31 17.05
C ASP A 195 -2.83 -9.22 17.54
N LEU A 196 -2.14 -10.37 17.65
CA LEU A 196 -0.72 -10.41 18.05
C LEU A 196 0.19 -9.77 17.01
N TYR A 197 -0.13 -9.91 15.72
CA TYR A 197 0.61 -9.23 14.67
C TYR A 197 0.49 -7.71 14.82
N SER A 198 -0.74 -7.20 14.96
CA SER A 198 -1.00 -5.77 15.12
C SER A 198 -0.32 -5.21 16.37
N LEU A 199 -0.34 -5.95 17.48
CA LEU A 199 0.43 -5.60 18.68
C LEU A 199 1.94 -5.60 18.41
N GLY A 200 2.48 -6.62 17.74
CA GLY A 200 3.90 -6.68 17.43
C GLY A 200 4.34 -5.52 16.53
N VAL A 201 3.56 -5.17 15.51
CA VAL A 201 3.78 -3.99 14.66
C VAL A 201 3.80 -2.71 15.49
N MET A 202 2.82 -2.55 16.40
CA MET A 202 2.77 -1.41 17.30
C MET A 202 4.02 -1.29 18.17
N LEU A 203 4.47 -2.39 18.78
CA LEU A 203 5.68 -2.38 19.60
C LEU A 203 6.93 -2.06 18.79
N ILE A 204 7.02 -2.53 17.53
CA ILE A 204 8.09 -2.14 16.62
C ILE A 204 8.09 -0.63 16.38
N CYS A 205 6.93 -0.02 16.09
CA CYS A 205 6.81 1.43 15.94
C CYS A 205 7.35 2.19 17.16
N LEU A 206 7.01 1.74 18.38
CA LEU A 206 7.51 2.36 19.61
C LEU A 206 9.02 2.23 19.75
N LEU A 207 9.58 1.04 19.47
CA LEU A 207 11.02 0.78 19.59
C LEU A 207 11.86 1.55 18.57
N THR A 208 11.35 1.69 17.34
CA THR A 208 12.04 2.37 16.23
C THR A 208 11.68 3.85 16.14
N ASN A 209 10.81 4.35 17.04
CA ASN A 209 10.22 5.69 16.98
C ASN A 209 9.63 6.02 15.60
N THR A 210 9.00 5.03 14.96
CA THR A 210 8.40 5.15 13.63
C THR A 210 6.93 5.54 13.78
N LYS A 211 6.50 6.59 13.07
CA LYS A 211 5.10 7.02 13.06
C LYS A 211 4.22 5.95 12.43
N SER A 212 2.97 5.81 12.89
CA SER A 212 1.99 4.86 12.34
C SER A 212 1.83 4.97 10.82
N THR A 213 1.90 6.19 10.25
CA THR A 213 1.80 6.44 8.81
C THR A 213 3.03 5.99 8.01
N GLU A 214 4.14 5.68 8.69
CA GLU A 214 5.42 5.34 8.08
C GLU A 214 5.79 3.88 8.28
N ILE A 215 4.96 3.10 8.99
CA ILE A 215 5.24 1.69 9.27
C ILE A 215 5.43 0.86 7.99
N GLY A 216 4.75 1.24 6.90
CA GLY A 216 4.93 0.62 5.59
C GLY A 216 6.38 0.67 5.06
N LYS A 217 7.22 1.60 5.55
CA LYS A 217 8.65 1.66 5.19
C LYS A 217 9.48 0.53 5.83
N LEU A 218 9.00 -0.04 6.94
CA LEU A 218 9.68 -1.13 7.64
C LEU A 218 9.18 -2.51 7.20
N ILE A 219 8.05 -2.57 6.51
CA ILE A 219 7.44 -3.81 6.04
C ILE A 219 7.95 -4.06 4.62
N ASP A 220 8.61 -5.19 4.40
CA ASP A 220 8.99 -5.60 3.05
C ASP A 220 7.84 -6.29 2.30
N ASP A 221 8.09 -6.59 1.03
CA ASP A 221 7.10 -7.19 0.13
C ASP A 221 6.62 -8.59 0.60
N ALA A 222 7.36 -9.26 1.50
CA ALA A 222 6.94 -10.53 2.12
C ALA A 222 6.13 -10.34 3.41
N TYR A 223 5.73 -9.10 3.72
CA TYR A 223 5.11 -8.67 4.98
C TYR A 223 5.99 -8.87 6.21
N GLN A 224 7.30 -9.14 6.03
CA GLN A 224 8.24 -9.20 7.13
C GLN A 224 8.63 -7.80 7.53
N ILE A 225 8.83 -7.59 8.83
CA ILE A 225 9.14 -6.27 9.37
C ILE A 225 10.64 -6.21 9.66
N ASN A 226 11.34 -5.36 8.93
CA ASN A 226 12.78 -5.18 9.01
C ASN A 226 13.14 -4.07 10.01
N PHE A 227 13.15 -4.42 11.30
CA PHE A 227 13.41 -3.45 12.38
C PHE A 227 14.69 -3.70 13.18
N LYS A 228 15.24 -4.92 13.17
CA LYS A 228 16.36 -5.33 14.04
C LYS A 228 17.58 -4.42 13.97
N LEU A 229 17.94 -3.95 12.77
CA LEU A 229 19.09 -3.05 12.56
C LEU A 229 18.87 -1.64 13.13
N LEU A 230 17.61 -1.23 13.34
CA LEU A 230 17.24 0.06 13.91
C LEU A 230 17.29 0.08 15.44
N VAL A 231 17.33 -1.10 16.08
CA VAL A 231 17.27 -1.26 17.54
C VAL A 231 18.41 -2.11 18.11
N PRO A 232 19.69 -1.81 17.81
CA PRO A 232 20.83 -2.69 18.12
C PRO A 232 21.13 -2.86 19.62
N LYS A 233 20.44 -2.11 20.50
CA LYS A 233 20.62 -2.15 21.97
C LYS A 233 19.58 -3.00 22.70
N VAL A 234 18.57 -3.52 22.00
CA VAL A 234 17.49 -4.33 22.57
C VAL A 234 17.96 -5.78 22.76
N ASN A 235 17.50 -6.45 23.83
CA ASN A 235 17.81 -7.85 24.08
C ASN A 235 17.41 -8.75 22.88
N PRO A 236 18.33 -9.57 22.32
CA PRO A 236 18.01 -10.47 21.21
C PRO A 236 16.83 -11.42 21.45
N LEU A 237 16.62 -11.90 22.68
CA LEU A 237 15.48 -12.75 23.02
C LEU A 237 14.15 -12.00 22.90
N PHE A 238 14.15 -10.71 23.26
CA PHE A 238 12.98 -9.85 23.09
C PHE A 238 12.72 -9.55 21.61
N LEU A 239 13.78 -9.41 20.80
CA LEU A 239 13.66 -9.26 19.35
C LEU A 239 13.11 -10.52 18.66
N GLU A 240 13.53 -11.71 19.11
CA GLU A 240 13.01 -12.99 18.60
C GLU A 240 11.54 -13.20 19.00
N TRP A 241 11.19 -12.88 20.24
CA TRP A 241 9.80 -12.86 20.69
C TRP A 241 8.94 -11.91 19.83
N LEU A 242 9.44 -10.70 19.56
CA LEU A 242 8.73 -9.71 18.76
C LEU A 242 8.63 -10.12 17.28
N GLU A 243 9.67 -10.72 16.71
CA GLU A 243 9.65 -11.29 15.35
C GLU A 243 8.63 -12.42 15.23
N THR A 244 8.53 -13.26 16.25
CA THR A 244 7.52 -14.33 16.31
C THR A 244 6.11 -13.75 16.28
N MET A 245 5.85 -12.66 17.03
CA MET A 245 4.56 -11.95 17.04
C MET A 245 4.17 -11.43 15.65
N VAL A 246 5.12 -10.89 14.88
CA VAL A 246 4.87 -10.28 13.56
C VAL A 246 5.14 -11.20 12.39
N THR A 247 5.36 -12.49 12.62
CA THR A 247 5.61 -13.41 11.51
C THR A 247 4.37 -13.49 10.61
N PRO A 248 4.51 -13.33 9.27
CA PRO A 248 3.37 -13.31 8.35
C PRO A 248 2.56 -14.61 8.32
N ASN A 249 3.23 -15.74 8.54
CA ASN A 249 2.59 -17.04 8.57
C ASN A 249 2.04 -17.33 9.97
N LEU A 250 0.72 -17.42 10.08
CA LEU A 250 -0.01 -17.79 11.31
C LEU A 250 0.56 -19.01 12.03
N LYS A 251 1.03 -20.04 11.31
CA LYS A 251 1.58 -21.26 11.92
C LYS A 251 2.88 -21.05 12.69
N ASN A 252 3.57 -19.94 12.41
CA ASN A 252 4.84 -19.58 13.02
C ASN A 252 4.66 -18.48 14.08
N ARG A 253 3.44 -17.96 14.25
CA ARG A 253 3.10 -16.99 15.29
C ARG A 253 2.74 -17.73 16.57
N PHE A 254 2.81 -17.04 17.71
CA PHE A 254 2.17 -17.54 18.93
C PHE A 254 0.69 -17.83 18.66
N PRO A 255 0.15 -18.96 19.16
CA PRO A 255 -1.22 -19.34 18.86
C PRO A 255 -2.26 -18.40 19.47
N ASN A 256 -1.93 -17.72 20.58
CA ASN A 256 -2.82 -16.80 21.29
C ASN A 256 -2.03 -15.87 22.24
N ALA A 257 -2.72 -14.90 22.84
CA ALA A 257 -2.11 -13.89 23.70
C ALA A 257 -1.54 -14.47 25.00
N ALA A 258 -2.12 -15.55 25.52
CA ALA A 258 -1.61 -16.19 26.73
C ALA A 258 -0.22 -16.79 26.51
N ALA A 259 -0.03 -17.50 25.38
CA ALA A 259 1.26 -18.06 25.01
C ALA A 259 2.33 -16.98 24.74
N ALA A 260 1.94 -15.88 24.09
CA ALA A 260 2.83 -14.74 23.88
C ALA A 260 3.23 -14.07 25.20
N LEU A 261 2.28 -13.90 26.13
CA LEU A 261 2.51 -13.30 27.44
C LEU A 261 3.44 -14.16 28.31
N GLU A 262 3.20 -15.46 28.37
CA GLU A 262 4.03 -16.43 29.09
C GLU A 262 5.48 -16.40 28.58
N ALA A 263 5.68 -16.36 27.26
CA ALA A 263 7.00 -16.27 26.65
C ALA A 263 7.71 -14.93 26.93
N LEU A 264 6.96 -13.83 27.10
CA LEU A 264 7.53 -12.49 27.32
C LEU A 264 8.03 -12.26 28.75
N GLN A 265 7.30 -12.79 29.75
CA GLN A 265 7.57 -12.53 31.17
C GLN A 265 9.05 -12.69 31.58
N PRO A 266 9.75 -13.80 31.24
CA PRO A 266 11.13 -14.04 31.68
C PRO A 266 12.19 -13.22 30.91
N ILE A 267 11.81 -12.47 29.87
CA ILE A 267 12.77 -11.80 28.97
C ILE A 267 13.05 -10.36 29.45
N ASP A 268 14.27 -10.07 29.90
CA ASP A 268 14.70 -8.69 30.16
C ASP A 268 14.84 -7.89 28.86
N VAL A 269 14.46 -6.61 28.86
CA VAL A 269 14.52 -5.76 27.65
C VAL A 269 15.86 -5.06 27.42
N VAL A 270 16.70 -4.96 28.46
CA VAL A 270 18.05 -4.36 28.41
C VAL A 270 19.10 -5.42 28.78
N GLY A 271 20.16 -5.58 27.98
CA GLY A 271 21.39 -6.24 28.44
C GLY A 271 22.12 -7.17 27.45
N LYS A 272 23.47 -7.17 27.56
CA LYS A 272 24.40 -8.15 26.96
C LYS A 272 24.24 -9.53 27.62
N PHE A 273 24.50 -10.58 26.83
CA PHE A 273 24.56 -11.99 27.23
C PHE A 273 25.13 -12.20 28.66
N LYS A 274 24.30 -12.74 29.55
CA LYS A 274 24.75 -13.74 30.52
C LYS A 274 24.36 -15.10 29.96
N THR A 275 25.37 -15.90 29.61
CA THR A 275 25.18 -17.32 29.28
C THR A 275 24.48 -18.02 30.46
N PRO A 276 23.47 -18.88 30.21
CA PRO A 276 22.95 -19.74 31.25
C PRO A 276 24.06 -20.70 31.69
N GLU A 277 24.36 -20.73 32.99
CA GLU A 277 25.13 -21.82 33.59
C GLU A 277 24.34 -23.12 33.40
N ILE A 278 24.77 -23.93 32.44
CA ILE A 278 24.40 -25.34 32.42
C ILE A 278 25.21 -26.00 33.53
N SER A 279 24.53 -26.28 34.63
CA SER A 279 25.03 -27.09 35.73
C SER A 279 25.64 -28.39 35.21
N ALA A 280 26.96 -28.49 35.35
CA ALA A 280 27.76 -29.65 34.99
C ALA A 280 27.55 -30.78 36.00
N HIS A 281 26.36 -31.38 36.06
CA HIS A 281 26.12 -32.63 36.79
C HIS A 281 25.09 -33.49 36.06
N ALA A 282 25.54 -34.26 35.06
CA ALA A 282 25.12 -35.66 34.83
C ALA A 282 25.43 -36.18 33.42
N ILE A 283 26.70 -36.28 32.98
CA ILE A 283 27.07 -37.32 31.99
C ILE A 283 28.50 -37.84 32.31
N LYS A 284 28.58 -38.73 33.30
CA LYS A 284 29.66 -39.73 33.39
C LYS A 284 29.08 -41.07 32.97
N ARG A 285 29.43 -41.59 31.78
CA ARG A 285 29.83 -43.00 31.60
C ARG A 285 30.21 -43.35 30.15
N LYS A 286 31.44 -43.90 30.05
CA LYS A 286 31.98 -44.81 29.02
C LYS A 286 32.23 -44.14 27.65
N GLN A 287 33.42 -44.12 27.07
CA GLN A 287 34.48 -45.13 27.05
C GLN A 287 35.89 -44.51 26.99
N ARG A 288 36.83 -45.13 27.70
CA ARG A 288 38.28 -45.00 27.51
C ARG A 288 38.71 -46.00 26.43
N VAL A 289 39.46 -45.58 25.41
CA VAL A 289 40.65 -46.28 24.89
C VAL A 289 41.62 -45.22 24.33
N ARG A 290 42.91 -45.34 24.69
CA ARG A 290 44.06 -44.50 24.26
C ARG A 290 44.36 -44.74 22.77
N ILE A 291 44.92 -43.80 22.00
CA ILE A 291 46.37 -43.65 21.75
C ILE A 291 46.60 -42.39 20.90
N ALA A 292 47.76 -41.77 21.13
CA ALA A 292 48.34 -40.58 20.52
C ALA A 292 48.43 -40.57 18.98
N GLY A 293 48.49 -39.36 18.39
CA GLY A 293 48.92 -39.20 16.99
C GLY A 293 48.44 -37.92 16.31
N LEU A 294 49.18 -36.84 16.56
CA LEU A 294 49.34 -35.60 15.78
C LEU A 294 48.76 -35.50 14.34
N ILE A 295 48.12 -34.34 14.09
CA ILE A 295 48.06 -33.56 12.83
C ILE A 295 47.24 -34.19 11.68
N GLY A 296 46.00 -33.73 11.50
CA GLY A 296 45.24 -33.95 10.25
C GLY A 296 43.72 -33.92 10.34
N PHE A 297 43.09 -32.86 10.88
CA PHE A 297 41.61 -32.80 10.95
C PHE A 297 40.96 -31.47 10.53
N GLY A 298 41.73 -30.45 10.13
CA GLY A 298 41.16 -29.19 9.62
C GLY A 298 40.58 -29.28 8.20
N ILE A 299 41.09 -30.20 7.37
CA ILE A 299 40.70 -30.32 5.95
C ILE A 299 39.52 -31.31 5.77
N VAL A 300 39.36 -32.28 6.68
CA VAL A 300 38.33 -33.32 6.57
C VAL A 300 36.94 -32.80 7.02
N ALA A 301 36.86 -31.91 8.01
CA ALA A 301 35.57 -31.36 8.47
C ALA A 301 34.91 -30.43 7.44
N LEU A 302 35.68 -29.58 6.76
CA LEU A 302 35.17 -28.80 5.61
C LEU A 302 34.86 -29.70 4.41
N GLY A 303 35.66 -30.73 4.16
CA GLY A 303 35.42 -31.72 3.11
C GLY A 303 34.12 -32.52 3.31
N ILE A 304 33.81 -32.93 4.54
CA ILE A 304 32.58 -33.67 4.87
C ILE A 304 31.36 -32.76 4.81
N ALA A 305 31.43 -31.52 5.31
CA ALA A 305 30.34 -30.56 5.20
C ALA A 305 30.03 -30.20 3.74
N THR A 306 31.06 -30.00 2.92
CA THR A 306 30.90 -29.72 1.47
C THR A 306 30.44 -30.95 0.68
N LEU A 307 30.88 -32.16 1.01
CA LEU A 307 30.35 -33.40 0.42
C LEU A 307 28.88 -33.63 0.81
N ASN A 308 28.53 -33.50 2.09
CA ASN A 308 27.16 -33.66 2.57
C ASN A 308 26.24 -32.59 1.95
N TYR A 309 26.72 -31.37 1.77
CA TYR A 309 26.02 -30.30 1.07
C TYR A 309 25.79 -30.66 -0.41
N LYS A 310 26.81 -31.09 -1.15
CA LYS A 310 26.67 -31.52 -2.56
C LYS A 310 25.76 -32.74 -2.74
N MET A 311 25.82 -33.72 -1.83
CA MET A 311 24.95 -34.91 -1.87
C MET A 311 23.48 -34.57 -1.61
N SER A 312 23.20 -33.71 -0.61
CA SER A 312 21.85 -33.20 -0.33
C SER A 312 21.26 -32.44 -1.52
N HIS A 313 22.09 -31.66 -2.21
CA HIS A 313 21.71 -30.89 -3.40
C HIS A 313 21.32 -31.78 -4.57
N GLN A 314 22.15 -32.79 -4.88
CA GLN A 314 21.85 -33.75 -5.93
C GLN A 314 20.61 -34.60 -5.61
N ALA A 315 20.37 -34.93 -4.34
CA ALA A 315 19.18 -35.65 -3.93
C ALA A 315 17.90 -34.82 -4.18
N SER A 316 17.92 -33.52 -3.89
CA SER A 316 16.77 -32.63 -4.11
C SER A 316 16.47 -32.45 -5.60
N VAL A 317 17.49 -32.25 -6.43
CA VAL A 317 17.34 -32.15 -7.90
C VAL A 317 16.78 -33.45 -8.45
N ARG A 318 17.34 -34.60 -8.06
CA ARG A 318 16.86 -35.91 -8.51
C ARG A 318 15.40 -36.14 -8.10
N HIS A 319 15.05 -35.83 -6.85
CA HIS A 319 13.67 -35.94 -6.37
C HIS A 319 12.70 -35.07 -7.16
N LEU A 320 13.09 -33.83 -7.49
CA LEU A 320 12.29 -32.96 -8.35
C LEU A 320 12.07 -33.58 -9.74
N LEU A 321 13.15 -34.05 -10.39
CA LEU A 321 13.06 -34.60 -11.74
C LEU A 321 12.28 -35.92 -11.81
N GLU A 322 12.31 -36.72 -10.75
CA GLU A 322 11.58 -38.00 -10.69
C GLU A 322 10.10 -37.82 -10.31
N THR A 323 9.78 -36.86 -9.44
CA THR A 323 8.44 -36.75 -8.83
C THR A 323 7.66 -35.51 -9.24
N ASN A 324 8.34 -34.54 -9.88
CA ASN A 324 7.82 -33.22 -10.19
C ASN A 324 7.32 -32.44 -8.95
N LYS A 325 7.83 -32.80 -7.76
CA LYS A 325 7.48 -32.21 -6.47
C LYS A 325 8.74 -31.97 -5.67
N CYS A 326 8.95 -30.74 -5.25
CA CYS A 326 10.01 -30.38 -4.32
C CYS A 326 9.63 -29.12 -3.52
N PRO A 327 8.50 -29.10 -2.80
CA PRO A 327 8.13 -27.94 -2.00
C PRO A 327 9.16 -27.70 -0.90
N LYS A 328 9.61 -26.46 -0.74
CA LYS A 328 10.62 -26.04 0.25
C LYS A 328 11.99 -26.70 0.12
N CYS A 329 12.25 -27.41 -0.98
CA CYS A 329 13.56 -28.00 -1.22
C CYS A 329 14.65 -26.93 -1.39
N ASP A 330 15.89 -27.35 -1.15
CA ASP A 330 17.07 -26.56 -1.48
C ASP A 330 17.56 -26.93 -2.88
N LEU A 331 17.42 -26.00 -3.81
CA LEU A 331 17.78 -26.09 -5.22
C LEU A 331 18.66 -24.89 -5.64
N ARG A 332 19.33 -24.24 -4.68
CA ARG A 332 20.15 -23.04 -4.92
C ARG A 332 21.28 -23.32 -5.91
N GLY A 333 21.37 -22.59 -7.02
CA GLY A 333 22.38 -22.86 -8.04
C GLY A 333 22.23 -24.20 -8.76
N ALA A 334 21.08 -24.89 -8.63
CA ALA A 334 20.83 -26.11 -9.37
C ALA A 334 20.81 -25.82 -10.88
N ASP A 335 21.38 -26.73 -11.68
CA ASP A 335 21.27 -26.69 -13.13
C ASP A 335 20.05 -27.49 -13.58
N LEU A 336 19.03 -26.75 -14.00
CA LEU A 336 17.71 -27.21 -14.45
C LEU A 336 17.41 -26.69 -15.86
N LYS A 337 18.44 -26.32 -16.62
CA LYS A 337 18.33 -25.82 -17.99
C LYS A 337 17.55 -26.78 -18.88
N GLN A 338 16.59 -26.25 -19.63
CA GLN A 338 15.75 -26.99 -20.58
C GLN A 338 15.02 -28.20 -19.99
N THR A 339 14.87 -28.28 -18.66
CA THR A 339 14.14 -29.37 -18.02
C THR A 339 12.63 -29.21 -18.18
N ASN A 340 11.92 -30.34 -18.20
CA ASN A 340 10.46 -30.34 -18.16
C ASN A 340 9.98 -30.42 -16.71
N LEU A 341 9.50 -29.28 -16.20
CA LEU A 341 8.96 -29.06 -14.87
C LEU A 341 7.50 -28.58 -14.95
N LYS A 342 6.79 -28.97 -16.01
CA LYS A 342 5.40 -28.57 -16.23
C LYS A 342 4.53 -29.05 -15.07
N ASN A 343 3.73 -28.16 -14.50
CA ASN A 343 2.93 -28.40 -13.29
C ASN A 343 3.74 -28.83 -12.05
N ALA A 344 5.06 -28.61 -12.01
CA ALA A 344 5.88 -28.93 -10.86
C ALA A 344 5.37 -28.23 -9.60
N ASN A 345 5.45 -28.90 -8.44
CA ASN A 345 5.22 -28.25 -7.16
C ASN A 345 6.54 -27.83 -6.52
N LEU A 346 6.89 -26.56 -6.67
CA LEU A 346 8.09 -25.90 -6.14
C LEU A 346 7.74 -24.84 -5.09
N TRP A 347 6.58 -24.97 -4.43
CA TRP A 347 6.11 -23.99 -3.46
C TRP A 347 7.11 -23.76 -2.34
N GLY A 348 7.54 -22.51 -2.14
CA GLY A 348 8.53 -22.15 -1.14
C GLY A 348 9.94 -22.73 -1.35
N ALA A 349 10.23 -23.31 -2.53
CA ALA A 349 11.56 -23.85 -2.82
C ALA A 349 12.62 -22.74 -2.87
N LYS A 350 13.86 -23.08 -2.50
CA LYS A 350 15.03 -22.20 -2.57
C LYS A 350 15.75 -22.43 -3.89
N LEU A 351 15.55 -21.55 -4.86
CA LEU A 351 16.09 -21.60 -6.23
C LEU A 351 17.06 -20.45 -6.50
N GLU A 352 17.63 -19.84 -5.46
CA GLU A 352 18.54 -18.71 -5.62
C GLU A 352 19.71 -19.07 -6.53
N GLY A 353 19.94 -18.28 -7.58
CA GLY A 353 21.00 -18.53 -8.56
C GLY A 353 20.82 -19.79 -9.43
N ALA A 354 19.69 -20.49 -9.36
CA ALA A 354 19.45 -21.67 -10.18
C ALA A 354 19.41 -21.34 -11.68
N ASN A 355 19.89 -22.26 -12.51
CA ASN A 355 19.82 -22.14 -13.95
C ASN A 355 18.57 -22.86 -14.48
N LEU A 356 17.53 -22.12 -14.82
CA LEU A 356 16.25 -22.57 -15.37
C LEU A 356 16.08 -22.11 -16.84
N GLU A 357 17.17 -21.75 -17.51
CA GLU A 357 17.13 -21.25 -18.89
C GLU A 357 16.38 -22.23 -19.80
N GLY A 358 15.35 -21.75 -20.50
CA GLY A 358 14.55 -22.57 -21.42
C GLY A 358 13.76 -23.72 -20.77
N ALA A 359 13.70 -23.81 -19.43
CA ALA A 359 12.90 -24.83 -18.76
C ALA A 359 11.40 -24.64 -19.02
N ASP A 360 10.64 -25.74 -19.08
CA ASP A 360 9.18 -25.70 -19.14
C ASP A 360 8.59 -25.83 -17.73
N LEU A 361 8.17 -24.71 -17.17
CA LEU A 361 7.49 -24.55 -15.88
C LEU A 361 6.01 -24.17 -16.07
N THR A 362 5.41 -24.45 -17.23
CA THR A 362 4.01 -24.09 -17.51
C THR A 362 3.09 -24.67 -16.43
N GLY A 363 2.26 -23.82 -15.79
CA GLY A 363 1.37 -24.22 -14.71
C GLY A 363 2.05 -24.65 -13.41
N ALA A 364 3.38 -24.49 -13.27
CA ALA A 364 4.11 -24.84 -12.06
C ALA A 364 3.65 -23.97 -10.87
N LYS A 365 3.74 -24.54 -9.66
CA LYS A 365 3.46 -23.86 -8.39
C LYS A 365 4.77 -23.41 -7.77
N LEU A 366 5.08 -22.13 -7.91
CA LEU A 366 6.28 -21.45 -7.43
C LEU A 366 5.95 -20.38 -6.36
N GLY A 367 4.74 -20.38 -5.81
CA GLY A 367 4.33 -19.43 -4.78
C GLY A 367 5.30 -19.42 -3.60
N TYR A 368 5.71 -18.23 -3.18
CA TYR A 368 6.71 -17.97 -2.14
C TYR A 368 8.09 -18.64 -2.37
N ALA A 369 8.39 -19.15 -3.57
CA ALA A 369 9.71 -19.66 -3.90
C ALA A 369 10.72 -18.50 -3.97
N ASN A 370 11.98 -18.78 -3.64
CA ASN A 370 13.07 -17.82 -3.77
C ASN A 370 13.87 -18.11 -5.04
N LEU A 371 13.61 -17.36 -6.10
CA LEU A 371 14.26 -17.37 -7.41
C LEU A 371 15.26 -16.20 -7.56
N ALA A 372 15.69 -15.57 -6.48
CA ALA A 372 16.59 -14.42 -6.57
C ALA A 372 17.87 -14.78 -7.34
N ASN A 373 18.27 -13.92 -8.28
CA ASN A 373 19.43 -14.12 -9.17
C ASN A 373 19.37 -15.39 -10.05
N ALA A 374 18.22 -16.06 -10.17
CA ALA A 374 18.09 -17.23 -11.04
C ALA A 374 18.11 -16.81 -12.52
N ASN A 375 18.59 -17.71 -13.38
CA ASN A 375 18.48 -17.55 -14.83
C ASN A 375 17.22 -18.28 -15.34
N LEU A 376 16.19 -17.53 -15.71
CA LEU A 376 14.94 -18.00 -16.32
C LEU A 376 14.81 -17.55 -17.78
N ALA A 377 15.91 -17.13 -18.44
CA ALA A 377 15.84 -16.64 -19.81
C ALA A 377 15.21 -17.71 -20.72
N ASN A 378 14.26 -17.29 -21.56
CA ASN A 378 13.48 -18.14 -22.47
C ASN A 378 12.67 -19.27 -21.79
N ALA A 379 12.53 -19.28 -20.46
CA ALA A 379 11.74 -20.29 -19.76
C ALA A 379 10.23 -20.09 -20.04
N LYS A 380 9.47 -21.19 -20.00
CA LYS A 380 8.00 -21.17 -20.14
C LYS A 380 7.36 -21.28 -18.78
N LEU A 381 6.71 -20.23 -18.30
CA LEU A 381 6.02 -20.16 -17.01
C LEU A 381 4.53 -19.80 -17.17
N GLY A 382 3.99 -19.92 -18.37
CA GLY A 382 2.60 -19.58 -18.67
C GLY A 382 1.62 -20.24 -17.69
N ASN A 383 0.66 -19.47 -17.19
CA ASN A 383 -0.31 -19.86 -16.17
C ASN A 383 0.28 -20.39 -14.84
N GLY A 384 1.58 -20.20 -14.60
CA GLY A 384 2.24 -20.56 -13.35
C GLY A 384 1.74 -19.74 -12.17
N ASP A 385 1.85 -20.30 -10.96
CA ASP A 385 1.54 -19.60 -9.71
C ASP A 385 2.84 -19.17 -9.03
N LEU A 386 3.20 -17.89 -9.17
CA LEU A 386 4.39 -17.25 -8.61
C LEU A 386 4.04 -16.22 -7.52
N ARG A 387 2.84 -16.31 -6.90
CA ARG A 387 2.41 -15.33 -5.91
C ARG A 387 3.37 -15.28 -4.72
N GLY A 388 3.79 -14.07 -4.35
CA GLY A 388 4.76 -13.84 -3.27
C GLY A 388 6.15 -14.42 -3.51
N ALA A 389 6.47 -14.89 -4.74
CA ALA A 389 7.81 -15.38 -5.06
C ALA A 389 8.82 -14.23 -5.04
N ILE A 390 10.06 -14.52 -4.64
CA ILE A 390 11.17 -13.59 -4.70
C ILE A 390 11.93 -13.87 -6.00
N ILE A 391 11.80 -12.99 -6.97
CA ILE A 391 12.39 -13.08 -8.32
C ILE A 391 13.38 -11.91 -8.53
N ALA A 392 13.79 -11.25 -7.45
CA ALA A 392 14.64 -10.07 -7.50
C ALA A 392 15.99 -10.37 -8.19
N ASN A 393 16.43 -9.46 -9.06
CA ASN A 393 17.65 -9.58 -9.86
C ASN A 393 17.74 -10.83 -10.76
N ALA A 394 16.63 -11.54 -11.00
CA ALA A 394 16.63 -12.70 -11.88
C ALA A 394 16.64 -12.29 -13.37
N GLU A 395 17.16 -13.17 -14.22
CA GLU A 395 17.18 -12.99 -15.67
C GLU A 395 15.96 -13.69 -16.28
N LEU A 396 14.98 -12.94 -16.78
CA LEU A 396 13.75 -13.45 -17.41
C LEU A 396 13.63 -13.05 -18.88
N GLY A 397 14.73 -12.66 -19.51
CA GLY A 397 14.75 -12.21 -20.90
C GLY A 397 14.02 -13.20 -21.82
N ASN A 398 13.02 -12.70 -22.54
CA ASN A 398 12.15 -13.47 -23.45
C ASN A 398 11.42 -14.67 -22.82
N ALA A 399 11.32 -14.76 -21.49
CA ALA A 399 10.52 -15.78 -20.83
C ALA A 399 9.02 -15.59 -21.13
N ASP A 400 8.26 -16.67 -21.05
CA ASP A 400 6.81 -16.66 -21.26
C ASP A 400 6.07 -16.81 -19.94
N LEU A 401 5.52 -15.71 -19.41
CA LEU A 401 4.71 -15.61 -18.21
C LEU A 401 3.25 -15.26 -18.52
N GLU A 402 2.75 -15.60 -19.71
CA GLU A 402 1.35 -15.34 -20.07
C GLU A 402 0.38 -15.91 -19.03
N GLY A 403 -0.54 -15.08 -18.54
CA GLY A 403 -1.54 -15.48 -17.54
C GLY A 403 -0.97 -15.91 -16.18
N ALA A 404 0.34 -15.72 -15.94
CA ALA A 404 0.96 -16.10 -14.67
C ALA A 404 0.41 -15.27 -13.50
N LYS A 405 0.34 -15.90 -12.32
CA LYS A 405 -0.08 -15.23 -11.08
C LYS A 405 1.16 -14.77 -10.32
N LEU A 406 1.46 -13.47 -10.39
CA LEU A 406 2.61 -12.80 -9.80
C LEU A 406 2.22 -11.81 -8.70
N GLY A 407 0.97 -11.82 -8.23
CA GLY A 407 0.54 -10.91 -7.17
C GLY A 407 1.46 -11.00 -5.95
N TYR A 408 1.85 -9.85 -5.40
CA TYR A 408 2.81 -9.72 -4.29
C TYR A 408 4.22 -10.27 -4.56
N ALA A 409 4.55 -10.67 -5.79
CA ALA A 409 5.90 -11.12 -6.10
C ALA A 409 6.89 -9.95 -6.09
N ASN A 410 8.11 -10.22 -5.68
CA ASN A 410 9.21 -9.25 -5.76
C ASN A 410 10.05 -9.54 -7.00
N LEU A 411 9.88 -8.74 -8.05
CA LEU A 411 10.65 -8.70 -9.29
C LEU A 411 11.60 -7.49 -9.34
N GLY A 412 11.93 -6.88 -8.20
CA GLY A 412 12.80 -5.72 -8.14
C GLY A 412 14.14 -5.98 -8.85
N ARG A 413 14.54 -5.06 -9.72
CA ARG A 413 15.76 -5.16 -10.55
C ARG A 413 15.84 -6.39 -11.47
N ALA A 414 14.76 -7.15 -11.63
CA ALA A 414 14.76 -8.28 -12.55
C ALA A 414 14.86 -7.82 -14.00
N ASN A 415 15.52 -8.62 -14.84
CA ASN A 415 15.59 -8.37 -16.27
C ASN A 415 14.44 -9.09 -16.99
N LEU A 416 13.38 -8.34 -17.29
CA LEU A 416 12.16 -8.79 -17.96
C LEU A 416 12.12 -8.33 -19.43
N LYS A 417 13.28 -8.08 -20.05
CA LYS A 417 13.36 -7.60 -21.43
C LYS A 417 12.71 -8.59 -22.39
N GLY A 418 11.72 -8.12 -23.16
CA GLY A 418 11.01 -8.94 -24.15
C GLY A 418 10.11 -10.03 -23.56
N THR A 419 9.97 -10.10 -22.24
CA THR A 419 9.15 -11.12 -21.56
C THR A 419 7.67 -10.98 -21.94
N ASN A 420 6.99 -12.12 -22.12
CA ASN A 420 5.54 -12.15 -22.30
C ASN A 420 4.84 -12.21 -20.94
N LEU A 421 4.16 -11.14 -20.54
CA LEU A 421 3.36 -10.99 -19.32
C LEU A 421 1.90 -10.69 -19.67
N THR A 422 1.46 -11.03 -20.90
CA THR A 422 0.10 -10.76 -21.36
C THR A 422 -0.89 -11.43 -20.41
N SER A 423 -1.92 -10.69 -19.97
CA SER A 423 -2.94 -11.14 -19.01
C SER A 423 -2.41 -11.63 -17.66
N ALA A 424 -1.14 -11.36 -17.33
CA ALA A 424 -0.58 -11.74 -16.03
C ALA A 424 -1.19 -10.91 -14.90
N ASN A 425 -1.29 -11.50 -13.71
CA ASN A 425 -1.70 -10.79 -12.50
C ASN A 425 -0.46 -10.38 -11.71
N LEU A 426 -0.12 -9.10 -11.74
CA LEU A 426 0.97 -8.42 -11.04
C LEU A 426 0.44 -7.50 -9.92
N TRP A 427 -0.77 -7.76 -9.41
CA TRP A 427 -1.38 -6.96 -8.35
C TRP A 427 -0.43 -6.82 -7.16
N ASN A 428 -0.09 -5.58 -6.79
CA ASN A 428 0.83 -5.26 -5.69
C ASN A 428 2.20 -5.98 -5.78
N ALA A 429 2.65 -6.30 -6.99
CA ALA A 429 3.99 -6.80 -7.22
C ALA A 429 5.00 -5.65 -7.14
N ASN A 430 6.22 -5.95 -6.70
CA ASN A 430 7.33 -5.02 -6.73
C ASN A 430 8.16 -5.24 -8.00
N LEU A 431 8.20 -4.26 -8.89
CA LEU A 431 9.01 -4.19 -10.12
C LEU A 431 9.93 -2.95 -10.10
N GLY A 432 10.23 -2.40 -8.92
CA GLY A 432 11.13 -1.25 -8.80
C GLY A 432 12.49 -1.53 -9.45
N ASP A 433 13.02 -0.55 -10.19
CA ASP A 433 14.26 -0.67 -10.98
C ASP A 433 14.27 -1.81 -12.02
N ALA A 434 13.16 -2.51 -12.29
CA ALA A 434 13.16 -3.64 -13.20
C ALA A 434 13.29 -3.21 -14.66
N ASN A 435 13.93 -4.05 -15.49
CA ASN A 435 14.05 -3.81 -16.92
C ASN A 435 12.95 -4.53 -17.69
N LEU A 436 11.87 -3.84 -18.03
CA LEU A 436 10.75 -4.35 -18.83
C LEU A 436 10.81 -3.92 -20.30
N GLN A 437 11.97 -3.47 -20.81
CA GLN A 437 12.08 -2.98 -22.18
C GLN A 437 11.49 -3.98 -23.19
N SER A 438 10.58 -3.51 -24.04
CA SER A 438 9.88 -4.32 -25.05
C SER A 438 9.06 -5.51 -24.51
N ALA A 439 8.76 -5.55 -23.21
CA ALA A 439 7.90 -6.59 -22.64
C ALA A 439 6.45 -6.46 -23.13
N LYS A 440 5.70 -7.56 -23.09
CA LYS A 440 4.28 -7.61 -23.46
C LYS A 440 3.43 -7.71 -22.19
N LEU A 441 2.77 -6.64 -21.79
CA LEU A 441 1.89 -6.55 -20.62
C LEU A 441 0.43 -6.25 -21.02
N GLY A 442 0.03 -6.56 -22.25
CA GLY A 442 -1.34 -6.33 -22.69
C GLY A 442 -2.34 -7.04 -21.76
N TYR A 443 -3.40 -6.35 -21.35
CA TYR A 443 -4.42 -6.87 -20.42
C TYR A 443 -3.91 -7.30 -19.03
N ALA A 444 -2.66 -7.04 -18.67
CA ALA A 444 -2.14 -7.40 -17.35
C ALA A 444 -2.79 -6.55 -16.24
N ASP A 445 -2.90 -7.13 -15.05
CA ASP A 445 -3.34 -6.44 -13.83
C ASP A 445 -2.13 -6.01 -13.01
N LEU A 446 -1.78 -4.72 -13.05
CA LEU A 446 -0.69 -4.08 -12.30
C LEU A 446 -1.22 -3.13 -11.22
N ARG A 447 -2.46 -3.27 -10.77
CA ARG A 447 -2.99 -2.37 -9.73
C ARG A 447 -2.12 -2.42 -8.49
N TYR A 448 -1.83 -1.26 -7.92
CA TYR A 448 -0.96 -1.07 -6.75
C TYR A 448 0.48 -1.60 -6.92
N ALA A 449 0.91 -1.97 -8.13
CA ALA A 449 2.27 -2.43 -8.34
C ALA A 449 3.27 -1.26 -8.18
N ASN A 450 4.44 -1.57 -7.63
CA ASN A 450 5.56 -0.64 -7.61
C ASN A 450 6.41 -0.83 -8.88
N LEU A 451 6.49 0.18 -9.72
CA LEU A 451 7.29 0.24 -10.95
C LEU A 451 8.18 1.49 -10.95
N LYS A 452 8.47 2.03 -9.76
CA LYS A 452 9.34 3.19 -9.60
C LYS A 452 10.70 2.91 -10.23
N ASP A 453 11.23 3.89 -10.96
CA ASP A 453 12.53 3.80 -11.65
C ASP A 453 12.62 2.65 -12.69
N ALA A 454 11.53 1.94 -13.00
CA ALA A 454 11.54 0.83 -13.94
C ALA A 454 11.71 1.31 -15.39
N ASN A 455 12.36 0.48 -16.20
CA ASN A 455 12.50 0.72 -17.63
C ASN A 455 11.40 -0.01 -18.42
N LEU A 456 10.37 0.72 -18.85
CA LEU A 456 9.26 0.25 -19.67
C LEU A 456 9.33 0.75 -21.13
N GLU A 457 10.49 1.15 -21.62
CA GLU A 457 10.63 1.65 -22.98
C GLU A 457 10.13 0.61 -24.01
N ASN A 458 9.36 1.05 -25.01
CA ASN A 458 8.76 0.21 -26.05
C ASN A 458 7.84 -0.93 -25.54
N THR A 459 7.41 -0.88 -24.28
CA THR A 459 6.53 -1.91 -23.69
C THR A 459 5.13 -1.83 -24.26
N ASN A 460 4.48 -2.98 -24.46
CA ASN A 460 3.07 -3.04 -24.79
C ASN A 460 2.22 -3.20 -23.52
N LEU A 461 1.59 -2.12 -23.07
CA LEU A 461 0.67 -2.04 -21.93
C LEU A 461 -0.79 -1.85 -22.36
N ARG A 462 -1.13 -2.18 -23.62
CA ARG A 462 -2.48 -1.94 -24.15
C ARG A 462 -3.53 -2.65 -23.29
N ARG A 463 -4.54 -1.90 -22.83
CA ARG A 463 -5.61 -2.38 -21.93
C ARG A 463 -5.13 -2.97 -20.60
N ALA A 464 -3.89 -2.71 -20.20
CA ALA A 464 -3.43 -3.08 -18.86
C ALA A 464 -4.13 -2.22 -17.80
N ASN A 465 -4.24 -2.75 -16.58
CA ASN A 465 -4.78 -2.03 -15.44
C ASN A 465 -3.66 -1.65 -14.48
N LEU A 466 -3.27 -0.38 -14.48
CA LEU A 466 -2.26 0.23 -13.62
C LEU A 466 -2.87 1.12 -12.53
N GLY A 467 -4.17 0.97 -12.22
CA GLY A 467 -4.84 1.79 -11.22
C GLY A 467 -4.10 1.83 -9.89
N ALA A 468 -3.82 3.02 -9.38
CA ALA A 468 -3.04 3.28 -8.17
C ALA A 468 -1.62 2.66 -8.14
N ALA A 469 -1.03 2.33 -9.30
CA ALA A 469 0.37 1.91 -9.39
C ALA A 469 1.35 3.08 -9.19
N GLU A 470 2.57 2.77 -8.78
CA GLU A 470 3.66 3.72 -8.57
C GLU A 470 4.65 3.63 -9.74
N LEU A 471 4.72 4.66 -10.58
CA LEU A 471 5.59 4.76 -11.77
C LEU A 471 6.49 6.00 -11.74
N GLN A 472 6.80 6.53 -10.56
CA GLN A 472 7.62 7.73 -10.47
C GLN A 472 8.99 7.45 -11.08
N TYR A 473 9.48 8.40 -11.87
CA TYR A 473 10.75 8.31 -12.60
C TYR A 473 10.88 7.15 -13.61
N ALA A 474 9.82 6.37 -13.83
CA ALA A 474 9.84 5.26 -14.78
C ALA A 474 10.03 5.76 -16.22
N ASN A 475 10.71 4.96 -17.03
CA ASN A 475 10.89 5.24 -18.45
C ASN A 475 9.83 4.50 -19.30
N LEU A 476 8.80 5.19 -19.75
CA LEU A 476 7.75 4.69 -20.65
C LEU A 476 7.89 5.21 -22.09
N GLY A 477 9.11 5.61 -22.51
CA GLY A 477 9.35 6.11 -23.87
C GLY A 477 8.84 5.15 -24.94
N ASN A 478 8.05 5.66 -25.89
CA ASN A 478 7.42 4.88 -26.97
C ASN A 478 6.51 3.71 -26.51
N ALA A 479 6.15 3.63 -25.22
CA ALA A 479 5.28 2.57 -24.73
C ALA A 479 3.85 2.70 -25.30
N ASN A 480 3.19 1.56 -25.51
CA ASN A 480 1.80 1.52 -25.92
C ASN A 480 0.88 1.31 -24.72
N LEU A 481 0.25 2.37 -24.23
CA LEU A 481 -0.73 2.40 -23.14
C LEU A 481 -2.15 2.65 -23.66
N SER A 482 -2.43 2.42 -24.94
CA SER A 482 -3.77 2.66 -25.48
C SER A 482 -4.84 1.82 -24.76
N ASP A 483 -5.99 2.44 -24.49
CA ASP A 483 -7.11 1.90 -23.72
C ASP A 483 -6.72 1.39 -22.30
N ALA A 484 -5.56 1.76 -21.76
CA ALA A 484 -5.14 1.32 -20.42
C ALA A 484 -5.89 2.08 -19.32
N ILE A 485 -5.97 1.45 -18.14
CA ILE A 485 -6.57 2.03 -16.93
C ILE A 485 -5.44 2.50 -16.02
N LEU A 486 -5.39 3.78 -15.68
CA LEU A 486 -4.35 4.45 -14.90
C LEU A 486 -4.94 5.48 -13.91
N TRP A 487 -6.15 5.23 -13.40
CA TRP A 487 -6.74 6.10 -12.38
C TRP A 487 -5.88 6.09 -11.12
N ASP A 488 -5.71 7.25 -10.49
CA ASP A 488 -4.86 7.46 -9.29
C ASP A 488 -3.40 6.97 -9.41
N THR A 489 -2.92 6.67 -10.62
CA THR A 489 -1.54 6.22 -10.85
C THR A 489 -0.57 7.38 -10.61
N ASN A 490 0.58 7.10 -9.99
CA ASN A 490 1.63 8.10 -9.79
C ASN A 490 2.72 7.99 -10.86
N LEU A 491 2.66 8.87 -11.86
CA LEU A 491 3.60 9.04 -12.97
C LEU A 491 4.53 10.26 -12.76
N GLY A 492 4.70 10.73 -11.52
CA GLY A 492 5.53 11.88 -11.21
C GLY A 492 6.94 11.76 -11.82
N SER A 493 7.36 12.76 -12.58
CA SER A 493 8.65 12.80 -13.28
C SER A 493 8.92 11.63 -14.25
N ALA A 494 7.92 10.83 -14.60
CA ALA A 494 8.09 9.73 -15.55
C ALA A 494 8.36 10.23 -16.97
N ASN A 495 9.07 9.43 -17.77
CA ASN A 495 9.30 9.72 -19.18
C ASN A 495 8.29 8.98 -20.07
N LEU A 496 7.28 9.66 -20.57
CA LEU A 496 6.29 9.17 -21.53
C LEU A 496 6.49 9.74 -22.95
N GLY A 497 7.72 10.14 -23.30
CA GLY A 497 8.03 10.71 -24.61
C GLY A 497 7.58 9.79 -25.74
N SER A 498 6.79 10.31 -26.68
CA SER A 498 6.22 9.57 -27.82
C SER A 498 5.35 8.36 -27.45
N ALA A 499 4.94 8.21 -26.18
CA ALA A 499 4.07 7.11 -25.77
C ALA A 499 2.67 7.26 -26.37
N ASN A 500 1.98 6.13 -26.54
CA ASN A 500 0.59 6.09 -27.00
C ASN A 500 -0.36 5.84 -25.84
N LEU A 501 -1.07 6.88 -25.38
CA LEU A 501 -2.10 6.86 -24.34
C LEU A 501 -3.52 7.08 -24.91
N GLY A 502 -3.75 6.80 -26.20
CA GLY A 502 -5.06 6.99 -26.82
C GLY A 502 -6.17 6.23 -26.07
N ASN A 503 -7.27 6.92 -25.75
CA ASN A 503 -8.39 6.43 -24.94
C ASN A 503 -8.04 5.92 -23.52
N ALA A 504 -6.83 6.18 -23.01
CA ALA A 504 -6.47 5.74 -21.66
C ALA A 504 -7.24 6.53 -20.58
N ASP A 505 -7.49 5.90 -19.45
CA ASP A 505 -8.15 6.52 -18.28
C ASP A 505 -7.11 6.89 -17.21
N LEU A 506 -6.72 8.16 -17.17
CA LEU A 506 -5.79 8.77 -16.21
C LEU A 506 -6.50 9.71 -15.22
N ARG A 507 -7.78 9.44 -14.90
CA ARG A 507 -8.49 10.23 -13.88
C ARG A 507 -7.72 10.32 -12.58
N SER A 508 -7.58 11.53 -12.05
CA SER A 508 -6.88 11.80 -10.79
C SER A 508 -5.42 11.32 -10.73
N ALA A 509 -4.82 10.94 -11.85
CA ALA A 509 -3.43 10.52 -11.90
C ALA A 509 -2.48 11.69 -11.59
N ILE A 510 -1.31 11.37 -11.03
CA ILE A 510 -0.26 12.35 -10.74
C ILE A 510 0.78 12.29 -11.85
N LEU A 511 0.87 13.34 -12.66
CA LEU A 511 1.84 13.50 -13.77
C LEU A 511 2.75 14.72 -13.58
N ARG A 512 2.91 15.21 -12.35
CA ARG A 512 3.76 16.37 -12.07
C ARG A 512 5.18 16.14 -12.63
N ASP A 513 5.71 17.12 -13.34
CA ASP A 513 7.03 17.05 -14.00
C ASP A 513 7.21 15.94 -15.06
N ALA A 514 6.15 15.21 -15.42
CA ALA A 514 6.26 14.11 -16.39
C ALA A 514 6.57 14.64 -17.79
N ASN A 515 7.35 13.86 -18.56
CA ASN A 515 7.65 14.18 -19.95
C ASN A 515 6.70 13.44 -20.90
N LEU A 516 5.74 14.14 -21.48
CA LEU A 516 4.79 13.65 -22.48
C LEU A 516 5.04 14.26 -23.88
N THR A 517 6.27 14.70 -24.14
CA THR A 517 6.62 15.32 -25.44
C THR A 517 6.32 14.36 -26.59
N ASN A 518 5.61 14.84 -27.62
CA ASN A 518 5.12 14.07 -28.77
C ASN A 518 4.18 12.89 -28.45
N ALA A 519 3.70 12.74 -27.21
CA ALA A 519 2.83 11.63 -26.86
C ALA A 519 1.45 11.75 -27.55
N ASN A 520 0.86 10.60 -27.89
CA ASN A 520 -0.51 10.52 -28.37
C ASN A 520 -1.46 10.32 -27.18
N LEU A 521 -2.24 11.34 -26.84
CA LEU A 521 -3.25 11.36 -25.79
C LEU A 521 -4.66 11.61 -26.36
N SER A 522 -4.91 11.19 -27.61
CA SER A 522 -6.22 11.39 -28.24
C SER A 522 -7.32 10.66 -27.46
N SER A 523 -8.41 11.38 -27.18
CA SER A 523 -9.55 10.89 -26.40
C SER A 523 -9.19 10.36 -25.00
N VAL A 524 -8.05 10.78 -24.44
CA VAL A 524 -7.65 10.41 -23.08
C VAL A 524 -8.62 10.98 -22.05
N ASN A 525 -8.80 10.31 -20.91
CA ASN A 525 -9.45 10.90 -19.74
C ASN A 525 -8.41 11.30 -18.69
N LEU A 526 -8.25 12.60 -18.46
CA LEU A 526 -7.38 13.26 -17.49
C LEU A 526 -8.20 14.13 -16.52
N GLU A 527 -9.49 13.87 -16.35
CA GLU A 527 -10.32 14.60 -15.38
C GLU A 527 -9.65 14.59 -14.00
N ARG A 528 -9.52 15.78 -13.40
CA ARG A 528 -8.87 16.00 -12.10
C ARG A 528 -7.42 15.50 -11.97
N ALA A 529 -6.73 15.24 -13.07
CA ALA A 529 -5.33 14.83 -13.04
C ALA A 529 -4.40 16.00 -12.64
N TYR A 530 -3.24 15.67 -12.05
CA TYR A 530 -2.23 16.64 -11.61
C TYR A 530 -1.05 16.66 -12.58
N LEU A 531 -1.06 17.59 -13.53
CA LEU A 531 -0.05 17.79 -14.58
C LEU A 531 0.83 19.04 -14.38
N GLY A 532 0.93 19.55 -13.14
CA GLY A 532 1.79 20.70 -12.85
C GLY A 532 3.21 20.51 -13.38
N GLU A 533 3.75 21.52 -14.06
CA GLU A 533 5.11 21.52 -14.65
C GLU A 533 5.35 20.43 -15.72
N ALA A 534 4.34 19.65 -16.11
CA ALA A 534 4.49 18.57 -17.09
C ALA A 534 4.86 19.10 -18.50
N LYS A 535 5.63 18.32 -19.25
CA LYS A 535 6.05 18.65 -20.63
C LYS A 535 5.15 17.95 -21.64
N LEU A 536 4.21 18.68 -22.22
CA LEU A 536 3.26 18.23 -23.26
C LEU A 536 3.59 18.82 -24.63
N ILE A 537 4.85 19.12 -24.90
CA ILE A 537 5.29 19.76 -26.15
C ILE A 537 4.89 18.87 -27.33
N LYS A 538 4.14 19.42 -28.28
CA LYS A 538 3.62 18.70 -29.47
C LYS A 538 2.78 17.45 -29.15
N ALA A 539 2.28 17.31 -27.93
CA ALA A 539 1.39 16.21 -27.56
C ALA A 539 0.05 16.33 -28.29
N ASN A 540 -0.56 15.20 -28.66
CA ASN A 540 -1.88 15.15 -29.26
C ASN A 540 -2.94 14.83 -28.21
N LEU A 541 -3.68 15.83 -27.75
CA LEU A 541 -4.79 15.75 -26.79
C LEU A 541 -6.16 15.93 -27.49
N THR A 542 -6.26 15.65 -28.79
CA THR A 542 -7.51 15.80 -29.54
C THR A 542 -8.65 15.05 -28.86
N ALA A 543 -9.76 15.73 -28.60
CA ALA A 543 -10.94 15.19 -27.91
C ALA A 543 -10.68 14.61 -26.50
N GLY A 544 -9.54 14.91 -25.89
CA GLY A 544 -9.25 14.50 -24.51
C GLY A 544 -10.13 15.25 -23.49
N ASN A 545 -10.43 14.58 -22.38
CA ASN A 545 -11.08 15.19 -21.23
C ASN A 545 -10.04 15.58 -20.18
N LEU A 546 -9.84 16.88 -19.93
CA LEU A 546 -8.97 17.45 -18.91
C LEU A 546 -9.77 18.35 -17.95
N SER A 547 -11.08 18.13 -17.80
CA SER A 547 -11.90 18.94 -16.90
C SER A 547 -11.36 18.90 -15.47
N GLU A 548 -11.30 20.07 -14.82
CA GLU A 548 -10.79 20.24 -13.46
C GLU A 548 -9.33 19.75 -13.25
N ALA A 549 -8.58 19.51 -14.32
CA ALA A 549 -7.17 19.12 -14.22
C ALA A 549 -6.29 20.30 -13.78
N ASN A 550 -5.25 20.00 -13.02
CA ASN A 550 -4.20 20.97 -12.71
C ASN A 550 -3.10 20.88 -13.79
N LEU A 551 -2.88 21.97 -14.51
CA LEU A 551 -1.85 22.16 -15.55
C LEU A 551 -0.99 23.38 -15.22
N THR A 552 -0.87 23.78 -13.94
CA THR A 552 -0.10 24.95 -13.53
C THR A 552 1.34 24.84 -14.02
N GLU A 553 1.83 25.86 -14.70
CA GLU A 553 3.18 25.91 -15.30
C GLU A 553 3.49 24.79 -16.33
N ALA A 554 2.50 24.01 -16.75
CA ALA A 554 2.69 22.96 -17.75
C ALA A 554 3.11 23.54 -19.10
N ASN A 555 3.90 22.79 -19.86
CA ASN A 555 4.37 23.18 -21.18
C ASN A 555 3.62 22.44 -22.29
N LEU A 556 2.60 23.07 -22.85
CA LEU A 556 1.79 22.61 -23.98
C LEU A 556 2.20 23.27 -25.32
N THR A 557 3.44 23.72 -25.47
CA THR A 557 3.90 24.40 -26.69
C THR A 557 3.65 23.52 -27.91
N SER A 558 2.95 24.05 -28.92
CA SER A 558 2.54 23.34 -30.14
C SER A 558 1.71 22.07 -29.93
N ALA A 559 1.09 21.88 -28.76
CA ALA A 559 0.19 20.76 -28.51
C ALA A 559 -1.12 20.90 -29.33
N ILE A 560 -1.75 19.76 -29.63
CA ILE A 560 -3.02 19.70 -30.35
C ILE A 560 -4.12 19.34 -29.36
N LEU A 561 -4.99 20.29 -29.02
CA LEU A 561 -6.13 20.13 -28.11
C LEU A 561 -7.47 20.35 -28.84
N THR A 562 -7.53 20.08 -30.15
CA THR A 562 -8.76 20.22 -30.94
C THR A 562 -9.92 19.47 -30.28
N ARG A 563 -11.02 20.17 -29.99
CA ARG A 563 -12.22 19.64 -29.30
C ARG A 563 -11.96 19.03 -27.91
N ALA A 564 -10.85 19.33 -27.26
CA ALA A 564 -10.61 18.88 -25.89
C ALA A 564 -11.52 19.60 -24.89
N ASN A 565 -11.85 18.93 -23.78
CA ASN A 565 -12.57 19.52 -22.66
C ASN A 565 -11.60 19.92 -21.56
N LEU A 566 -11.43 21.20 -21.29
CA LEU A 566 -10.63 21.76 -20.18
C LEU A 566 -11.49 22.61 -19.24
N ALA A 567 -12.80 22.30 -19.14
CA ALA A 567 -13.69 23.06 -18.26
C ALA A 567 -13.18 23.05 -16.81
N GLY A 568 -13.06 24.22 -16.19
CA GLY A 568 -12.59 24.37 -14.81
C GLY A 568 -11.13 23.95 -14.57
N ALA A 569 -10.35 23.70 -15.63
CA ALA A 569 -8.94 23.35 -15.47
C ALA A 569 -8.11 24.55 -15.00
N ASP A 570 -7.04 24.29 -14.25
CA ASP A 570 -6.09 25.29 -13.80
C ASP A 570 -4.87 25.30 -14.73
N LEU A 571 -4.73 26.32 -15.57
CA LEU A 571 -3.62 26.56 -16.47
C LEU A 571 -2.81 27.80 -16.07
N GLU A 572 -2.78 28.18 -14.78
CA GLU A 572 -2.00 29.33 -14.33
C GLU A 572 -0.54 29.18 -14.81
N ARG A 573 -0.05 30.22 -15.50
CA ARG A 573 1.33 30.32 -16.04
C ARG A 573 1.72 29.20 -17.02
N ALA A 574 0.75 28.43 -17.55
CA ALA A 574 1.01 27.41 -18.55
C ALA A 574 1.56 28.02 -19.86
N LYS A 575 2.42 27.26 -20.56
CA LYS A 575 2.99 27.65 -21.85
C LYS A 575 2.22 26.95 -22.98
N LEU A 576 1.42 27.69 -23.72
CA LEU A 576 0.61 27.19 -24.83
C LEU A 576 1.05 27.76 -26.19
N GLU A 577 2.24 28.37 -26.32
CA GLU A 577 2.65 29.02 -27.58
C GLU A 577 2.46 28.10 -28.80
N ALA A 578 1.77 28.63 -29.82
CA ALA A 578 1.41 27.92 -31.05
C ALA A 578 0.58 26.62 -30.88
N ALA A 579 -0.07 26.40 -29.73
CA ALA A 579 -1.00 25.30 -29.55
C ALA A 579 -2.27 25.46 -30.41
N ILE A 580 -2.91 24.33 -30.74
CA ILE A 580 -4.16 24.28 -31.51
C ILE A 580 -5.29 23.86 -30.59
N LEU A 581 -6.22 24.76 -30.27
CA LEU A 581 -7.37 24.51 -29.40
C LEU A 581 -8.70 24.61 -30.15
N LEU A 582 -8.72 24.42 -31.47
CA LEU A 582 -9.93 24.56 -32.30
C LEU A 582 -11.14 23.82 -31.69
N GLY A 583 -12.19 24.55 -31.33
CA GLY A 583 -13.43 24.00 -30.76
C GLY A 583 -13.29 23.40 -29.36
N ALA A 584 -12.22 23.67 -28.63
CA ALA A 584 -12.05 23.22 -27.25
C ALA A 584 -13.00 23.93 -26.28
N ASN A 585 -13.27 23.30 -25.14
CA ASN A 585 -14.03 23.89 -24.05
C ASN A 585 -13.09 24.32 -22.91
N LEU A 586 -12.94 25.61 -22.66
CA LEU A 586 -12.18 26.20 -21.54
C LEU A 586 -13.10 26.99 -20.60
N SER A 587 -14.39 26.63 -20.52
CA SER A 587 -15.32 27.32 -19.63
C SER A 587 -14.84 27.28 -18.18
N ASN A 588 -14.83 28.43 -17.51
CA ASN A 588 -14.37 28.60 -16.12
C ASN A 588 -12.93 28.15 -15.85
N ALA A 589 -12.09 27.96 -16.88
CA ALA A 589 -10.69 27.62 -16.68
C ALA A 589 -9.89 28.81 -16.13
N ASP A 590 -8.91 28.55 -15.27
CA ASP A 590 -7.92 29.55 -14.87
C ASP A 590 -6.78 29.57 -15.89
N LEU A 591 -6.54 30.71 -16.51
CA LEU A 591 -5.49 30.95 -17.51
C LEU A 591 -4.61 32.14 -17.10
N LYS A 592 -4.60 32.47 -15.80
CA LYS A 592 -3.86 33.62 -15.28
C LYS A 592 -2.39 33.53 -15.68
N ALA A 593 -1.88 34.62 -16.25
CA ALA A 593 -0.50 34.72 -16.73
C ALA A 593 -0.04 33.61 -17.71
N ALA A 594 -0.98 32.89 -18.34
CA ALA A 594 -0.64 31.87 -19.33
C ALA A 594 -0.08 32.50 -20.62
N ASN A 595 0.87 31.82 -21.26
CA ASN A 595 1.41 32.24 -22.55
C ASN A 595 0.66 31.54 -23.70
N LEU A 596 -0.26 32.27 -24.32
CA LEU A 596 -1.13 31.83 -25.43
C LEU A 596 -0.73 32.49 -26.77
N LYS A 597 0.54 32.90 -26.92
CA LYS A 597 1.03 33.56 -28.12
C LYS A 597 0.84 32.67 -29.36
N SER A 598 0.31 33.25 -30.44
CA SER A 598 0.05 32.58 -31.72
C SER A 598 -0.84 31.32 -31.62
N VAL A 599 -1.66 31.20 -30.57
CA VAL A 599 -2.56 30.06 -30.38
C VAL A 599 -3.77 30.15 -31.31
N ASN A 600 -4.23 29.00 -31.81
CA ASN A 600 -5.52 28.92 -32.49
C ASN A 600 -6.65 28.57 -31.50
N LEU A 601 -7.41 29.60 -31.09
CA LEU A 601 -8.59 29.53 -30.22
C LEU A 601 -9.90 29.66 -31.02
N SER A 602 -9.92 29.31 -32.31
CA SER A 602 -11.15 29.46 -33.11
C SER A 602 -12.27 28.55 -32.58
N ASN A 603 -13.49 29.08 -32.51
CA ASN A 603 -14.69 28.39 -31.99
C ASN A 603 -14.54 27.84 -30.56
N VAL A 604 -13.60 28.36 -29.76
CA VAL A 604 -13.38 27.92 -28.38
C VAL A 604 -14.45 28.49 -27.45
N ASN A 605 -14.89 27.69 -26.47
CA ASN A 605 -15.68 28.20 -25.35
C ASN A 605 -14.78 28.69 -24.21
N LEU A 606 -14.71 30.01 -23.98
CA LEU A 606 -13.98 30.66 -22.87
C LEU A 606 -14.94 31.30 -21.85
N GLN A 607 -16.21 30.87 -21.81
CA GLN A 607 -17.19 31.44 -20.89
C GLN A 607 -16.70 31.36 -19.44
N GLY A 608 -16.66 32.49 -18.73
CA GLY A 608 -16.23 32.57 -17.33
C GLY A 608 -14.74 32.30 -17.09
N ALA A 609 -13.93 32.14 -18.14
CA ALA A 609 -12.51 31.86 -17.99
C ALA A 609 -11.73 33.05 -17.40
N TYR A 610 -10.69 32.77 -16.62
CA TYR A 610 -9.88 33.78 -15.94
C TYR A 610 -8.54 34.00 -16.66
N LEU A 611 -8.47 34.99 -17.57
CA LEU A 611 -7.28 35.25 -18.41
C LEU A 611 -6.43 36.42 -17.90
N LYS A 612 -6.50 36.74 -16.60
CA LYS A 612 -5.80 37.91 -16.06
C LYS A 612 -4.31 37.85 -16.37
N SER A 613 -3.75 38.91 -16.96
CA SER A 613 -2.33 39.00 -17.36
C SER A 613 -1.85 37.95 -18.37
N ALA A 614 -2.76 37.23 -19.04
CA ALA A 614 -2.40 36.26 -20.07
C ALA A 614 -1.86 36.94 -21.34
N ASN A 615 -0.98 36.26 -22.07
CA ASN A 615 -0.42 36.75 -23.34
C ASN A 615 -1.08 36.07 -24.54
N LEU A 616 -1.97 36.76 -25.24
CA LEU A 616 -2.65 36.30 -26.47
C LEU A 616 -2.13 37.00 -27.73
N THR A 617 -0.87 37.46 -27.73
CA THR A 617 -0.28 38.12 -28.90
C THR A 617 -0.38 37.22 -30.14
N ASN A 618 -0.89 37.74 -31.26
CA ASN A 618 -1.13 37.01 -32.52
C ASN A 618 -2.09 35.80 -32.43
N ALA A 619 -2.85 35.65 -31.34
CA ALA A 619 -3.80 34.53 -31.21
C ALA A 619 -5.00 34.69 -32.16
N ASN A 620 -5.60 33.57 -32.58
CA ASN A 620 -6.83 33.56 -33.38
C ASN A 620 -8.04 33.16 -32.52
N LEU A 621 -8.91 34.11 -32.20
CA LEU A 621 -10.14 33.93 -31.41
C LEU A 621 -11.40 34.04 -32.28
N THR A 622 -11.32 33.73 -33.58
CA THR A 622 -12.48 33.76 -34.47
C THR A 622 -13.61 32.88 -33.90
N ASN A 623 -14.79 33.46 -33.67
CA ASN A 623 -15.97 32.81 -33.07
C ASN A 623 -15.78 32.24 -31.65
N ALA A 624 -14.77 32.69 -30.90
CA ALA A 624 -14.64 32.27 -29.50
C ALA A 624 -15.76 32.87 -28.62
N ASN A 625 -16.31 32.09 -27.69
CA ASN A 625 -17.26 32.58 -26.70
C ASN A 625 -16.51 33.14 -25.49
N LEU A 626 -16.52 34.46 -25.30
CA LEU A 626 -15.84 35.17 -24.21
C LEU A 626 -16.80 35.67 -23.12
N GLN A 627 -18.04 35.17 -23.08
CA GLN A 627 -19.03 35.64 -22.11
C GLN A 627 -18.52 35.51 -20.67
N SER A 628 -18.53 36.62 -19.93
CA SER A 628 -18.06 36.67 -18.53
C SER A 628 -16.58 36.30 -18.32
N ALA A 629 -15.76 36.25 -19.37
CA ALA A 629 -14.32 36.02 -19.22
C ALA A 629 -13.63 37.24 -18.59
N ASN A 630 -12.67 37.01 -17.69
CA ASN A 630 -11.86 38.09 -17.13
C ASN A 630 -10.62 38.34 -18.00
N LEU A 631 -10.59 39.49 -18.67
CA LEU A 631 -9.50 39.91 -19.56
C LEU A 631 -8.62 41.03 -18.97
N THR A 632 -8.64 41.21 -17.64
CA THR A 632 -7.84 42.25 -16.98
C THR A 632 -6.35 42.05 -17.27
N ASP A 633 -5.65 43.08 -17.73
CA ASP A 633 -4.22 43.05 -18.09
C ASP A 633 -3.84 42.02 -19.17
N THR A 634 -4.80 41.48 -19.92
CA THR A 634 -4.54 40.51 -20.99
C THR A 634 -3.94 41.21 -22.21
N ASN A 635 -2.82 40.69 -22.75
CA ASN A 635 -2.20 41.23 -23.96
C ASN A 635 -2.84 40.62 -25.23
N LEU A 636 -3.60 41.42 -25.96
CA LEU A 636 -4.30 41.04 -27.21
C LEU A 636 -3.65 41.61 -28.49
N THR A 637 -2.38 42.01 -28.43
CA THR A 637 -1.68 42.60 -29.59
C THR A 637 -1.80 41.70 -30.82
N ASN A 638 -2.34 42.22 -31.93
CA ASN A 638 -2.58 41.49 -33.18
C ASN A 638 -3.47 40.23 -33.07
N ALA A 639 -4.26 40.09 -32.00
CA ALA A 639 -5.21 38.99 -31.90
C ALA A 639 -6.36 39.17 -32.92
N LYS A 640 -6.77 38.07 -33.57
CA LYS A 640 -7.93 38.05 -34.48
C LYS A 640 -9.19 37.76 -33.68
N ILE A 641 -10.14 38.69 -33.60
CA ILE A 641 -11.39 38.55 -32.83
C ILE A 641 -12.56 38.92 -33.74
N THR A 642 -13.64 38.12 -33.73
CA THR A 642 -14.87 38.43 -34.46
C THR A 642 -15.79 39.38 -33.67
N PRO A 643 -16.52 40.32 -34.33
CA PRO A 643 -17.30 41.37 -33.64
C PRO A 643 -18.42 40.90 -32.70
N LEU A 644 -18.85 39.63 -32.78
CA LEU A 644 -19.95 39.08 -31.97
C LEU A 644 -19.54 38.60 -30.57
N ALA A 645 -18.24 38.53 -30.25
CA ALA A 645 -17.75 38.01 -28.97
C ALA A 645 -17.80 39.03 -27.81
N ALA A 646 -18.21 40.29 -28.07
CA ALA A 646 -18.09 41.41 -27.13
C ALA A 646 -19.43 42.03 -26.68
N LYS A 647 -20.56 41.31 -26.73
CA LYS A 647 -21.85 41.84 -26.24
C LYS A 647 -22.14 41.41 -24.79
N LYS A 648 -21.80 42.35 -23.89
CA LYS A 648 -22.20 42.57 -22.49
C LYS A 648 -21.86 41.50 -21.44
#